data_AF-A0A1L9VGI8-F1
#
_entry.id   AF-A0A1L9VGI8-F1
#
_cell.length_a   1.000
_cell.length_b   1.000
_cell.length_c   1.000
_cell.angle_alpha   90.00
_cell.angle_beta   90.00
_cell.angle_gamma   90.00
#
_symmetry.space_group_name_H-M   'P 1'
#
loop_
_entity.id
_entity.type
_entity.pdbx_description
1 polymer ?
#
loop_
_entity_poly.entity_id
_entity_poly.type
_entity_poly.pdbx_seq_one_letter_code
_entity_poly.pdbx_strand_id
1 'polypeptide(L)'
;MARAIPTDDVTDRSSPETTRSDKENDKASARNRKRDSMASRPNTNKRQRLADRTSNIQGSTQSQVPSSQADRNKRYYDPDQDETERRWLRKGLRDLTRDLHDSRSEYLQAGNHGIRDTVKKANEYFDHVKQTSDATIDSRLLVSAADLSYKKTTQLSMGDATAGIDVDEFVSKCITFMRHGPEDSHAMLTSSTQRFRPRAAGRSQVDPEADSDEEDEGDAMNWDWLGRSACFQHNARPSVSGFLLGPLSVQKRTRQQTQRKARERIDPSQAVRPQELQEEDLDRQETSNLTTMCSKINKLLATTQEQRMDIVDRILRQMEDPSDEVIHEVMDKYDIADDGGIPLFLFCINPRSFGQSVENLFYVSFLVRDGTVGISFDSRELPTLHPTKPYAPIEAQKKGIQKHQAVFSLDFDTWQAIIDLYDRKDCIIPHRQEEQQTRRGCDFTSEVPHFELFFKTLKHVPKSKPYLSLEAPDEVPAIDYSRGSSLNTTDYILPVIKLRNCAIMANLFPNIPTQVMVIRNVTPDVVTMSLPFARFGRLKFGARGTLVRLASGSVAVFSPVSFTPEVRKAVDSLGGKLKYIAAPDMEHHLHITSWKKEYPDAEVIGPEGLWEKRQSNPEFKDTPFHHVFTKEKNNAQQKITEEFDSEFEAEYVHGHGSKELVFLHKRSRTLIEADLLFNLPAREQYSLTNEAADSGILTKAVHPFLSATGDATWQKRFAWYVLSANDRKAFRESMQRIDKWEFNRIIPCHGDVVESGGKGIFRTVMEWFLDYDKKGL
;
A
#
# COMPACT_ATOMS: atom_id res chain seq x y z
N MET A 1 4.38 -68.82 4.73
CA MET A 1 4.69 -69.93 3.79
C MET A 1 3.99 -69.68 2.46
N ALA A 2 4.59 -70.17 1.39
CA ALA A 2 4.49 -69.74 0.00
C ALA A 2 3.21 -70.15 -0.80
N ARG A 3 3.19 -69.64 -2.06
CA ARG A 3 2.49 -70.05 -3.32
C ARG A 3 1.31 -69.14 -3.74
N ALA A 4 1.36 -68.40 -4.85
CA ALA A 4 1.53 -68.69 -6.32
C ALA A 4 0.14 -68.76 -7.04
N ILE A 5 -0.25 -67.75 -7.86
CA ILE A 5 -0.27 -67.66 -9.37
C ILE A 5 -1.45 -68.46 -10.02
N PRO A 6 -2.08 -68.15 -11.20
CA PRO A 6 -1.84 -67.12 -12.27
C PRO A 6 -3.08 -66.35 -12.81
N THR A 7 -2.86 -65.37 -13.71
CA THR A 7 -3.45 -65.32 -15.09
C THR A 7 -2.84 -64.18 -15.93
N ASP A 8 -2.09 -64.57 -16.98
CA ASP A 8 -2.01 -64.11 -18.40
C ASP A 8 -2.68 -62.78 -18.81
N ASP A 9 -2.26 -61.98 -19.79
CA ASP A 9 -1.10 -61.86 -20.71
C ASP A 9 -1.34 -60.56 -21.55
N VAL A 10 -0.32 -60.09 -22.27
CA VAL A 10 -0.30 -59.17 -23.43
C VAL A 10 -0.12 -57.64 -23.19
N THR A 11 1.16 -57.26 -23.14
CA THR A 11 1.91 -56.26 -23.97
C THR A 11 1.13 -55.13 -24.68
N ASP A 12 1.59 -53.88 -24.84
CA ASP A 12 2.90 -53.36 -25.22
C ASP A 12 2.89 -51.81 -25.13
N ARG A 13 3.87 -51.16 -24.48
CA ARG A 13 4.39 -49.82 -24.86
C ARG A 13 5.79 -49.65 -24.26
N SER A 14 6.77 -49.91 -25.11
CA SER A 14 8.19 -49.65 -24.88
C SER A 14 8.52 -48.15 -24.90
N SER A 15 9.29 -47.72 -23.90
CA SER A 15 10.33 -46.67 -24.03
C SER A 15 11.69 -47.37 -23.98
N PRO A 16 12.75 -46.75 -24.54
CA PRO A 16 13.93 -46.50 -23.70
C PRO A 16 14.53 -45.10 -23.98
N GLU A 17 14.75 -44.31 -22.93
CA GLU A 17 16.05 -44.06 -22.26
C GLU A 17 16.99 -43.07 -22.97
N THR A 18 17.23 -41.91 -22.35
CA THR A 18 18.52 -41.42 -21.75
C THR A 18 19.66 -41.18 -22.75
N THR A 19 20.30 -40.00 -22.82
CA THR A 19 21.26 -39.49 -21.83
C THR A 19 21.80 -38.09 -22.20
N ARG A 20 22.21 -37.37 -21.14
CA ARG A 20 23.09 -36.20 -20.96
C ARG A 20 24.13 -35.85 -22.06
N SER A 21 24.42 -34.53 -22.23
CA SER A 21 25.64 -33.86 -21.71
C SER A 21 26.09 -32.62 -22.52
N ASP A 22 26.16 -31.48 -21.83
CA ASP A 22 27.14 -30.35 -21.82
C ASP A 22 27.79 -29.68 -23.07
N LYS A 23 28.09 -28.40 -22.80
CA LYS A 23 28.65 -27.26 -23.55
C LYS A 23 30.07 -27.41 -24.13
N GLU A 24 30.38 -26.46 -25.02
CA GLU A 24 31.65 -25.76 -25.36
C GLU A 24 32.03 -25.88 -26.85
N ASN A 25 32.65 -24.94 -27.57
CA ASN A 25 32.98 -23.51 -27.46
C ASN A 25 33.60 -23.11 -28.83
N ASP A 26 33.45 -21.84 -29.21
CA ASP A 26 34.35 -20.96 -30.00
C ASP A 26 35.31 -21.43 -31.14
N LYS A 27 35.21 -20.65 -32.24
CA LYS A 27 36.27 -19.96 -33.04
C LYS A 27 37.17 -20.70 -34.05
N ALA A 28 37.21 -20.13 -35.26
CA ALA A 28 38.37 -20.08 -36.16
C ALA A 28 38.21 -18.83 -37.09
N SER A 29 38.92 -17.72 -36.87
CA SER A 29 40.32 -17.38 -37.21
C SER A 29 40.55 -16.97 -38.67
N ALA A 30 40.97 -15.71 -38.83
CA ALA A 30 41.38 -15.04 -40.06
C ALA A 30 42.62 -15.65 -40.74
N ARG A 31 42.79 -15.40 -42.05
CA ARG A 31 44.09 -15.03 -42.63
C ARG A 31 43.95 -14.33 -44.00
N ASN A 32 44.52 -13.14 -44.04
CA ASN A 32 44.60 -12.18 -45.13
C ASN A 32 45.83 -12.47 -46.02
N ARG A 33 45.74 -12.27 -47.35
CA ARG A 33 46.91 -11.96 -48.23
C ARG A 33 46.48 -11.15 -49.47
N LYS A 34 46.98 -9.91 -49.52
CA LYS A 34 47.03 -8.95 -50.64
C LYS A 34 47.71 -9.52 -51.91
N ARG A 35 47.27 -9.12 -53.11
CA ARG A 35 48.09 -8.41 -54.12
C ARG A 35 47.34 -8.08 -55.43
N ASP A 36 47.39 -6.78 -55.74
CA ASP A 36 47.71 -6.10 -57.00
C ASP A 36 46.80 -6.13 -58.25
N SER A 37 46.71 -4.91 -58.78
CA SER A 37 45.97 -4.35 -59.91
C SER A 37 46.38 -4.86 -61.30
N MET A 38 45.42 -4.90 -62.24
CA MET A 38 45.60 -4.22 -63.53
C MET A 38 44.28 -4.06 -64.30
N ALA A 39 44.18 -2.91 -64.97
CA ALA A 39 43.05 -2.43 -65.76
C ALA A 39 42.89 -3.15 -67.11
N SER A 40 41.66 -3.24 -67.60
CA SER A 40 41.34 -2.91 -69.00
C SER A 40 39.84 -2.59 -69.19
N ARG A 41 39.58 -1.35 -69.58
CA ARG A 41 38.43 -0.94 -70.42
C ARG A 41 38.82 -1.29 -71.88
N PRO A 42 37.90 -1.48 -72.87
CA PRO A 42 36.73 -0.61 -73.03
C PRO A 42 35.45 -1.20 -73.67
N ASN A 43 34.36 -0.47 -73.45
CA ASN A 43 33.26 -0.15 -74.36
C ASN A 43 32.18 -1.16 -74.81
N THR A 44 30.99 -0.57 -74.90
CA THR A 44 29.84 -0.90 -75.77
C THR A 44 29.08 -2.20 -75.54
N ASN A 45 27.92 -2.11 -74.88
CA ASN A 45 26.64 -2.00 -75.59
C ASN A 45 25.43 -2.08 -74.63
N LYS A 46 24.46 -1.19 -74.87
CA LYS A 46 23.14 -1.13 -74.24
C LYS A 46 22.49 -2.52 -74.21
N ARG A 47 22.15 -3.01 -73.01
CA ARG A 47 21.27 -4.17 -72.86
C ARG A 47 19.82 -3.73 -73.09
N GLN A 48 19.21 -4.36 -74.09
CA GLN A 48 17.87 -4.18 -74.63
C GLN A 48 16.78 -4.50 -73.59
N ARG A 49 15.63 -3.79 -73.64
CA ARG A 49 14.48 -4.03 -72.74
C ARG A 49 13.88 -5.42 -72.99
N LEU A 50 13.35 -6.03 -71.94
CA LEU A 50 12.81 -7.41 -71.91
C LEU A 50 11.66 -7.68 -72.90
N ALA A 51 11.09 -6.67 -73.54
CA ALA A 51 10.01 -6.80 -74.52
C ALA A 51 10.48 -7.35 -75.88
N ASP A 52 11.78 -7.32 -76.19
CA ASP A 52 12.34 -7.75 -77.48
C ASP A 52 12.83 -9.21 -77.51
N ARG A 53 12.45 -10.05 -76.53
CA ARG A 53 12.73 -11.49 -76.61
C ARG A 53 11.64 -12.19 -77.41
N THR A 54 11.97 -12.52 -78.66
CA THR A 54 11.21 -13.42 -79.53
C THR A 54 10.94 -14.75 -78.82
N SER A 55 9.67 -15.00 -78.49
CA SER A 55 9.19 -16.27 -77.96
C SER A 55 9.03 -17.27 -79.08
N ASN A 56 9.89 -18.28 -79.10
CA ASN A 56 9.81 -19.42 -80.00
C ASN A 56 8.78 -20.43 -79.43
N ILE A 57 7.51 -20.29 -79.80
CA ILE A 57 6.50 -21.36 -79.62
C ILE A 57 5.66 -21.43 -80.90
N GLN A 58 5.80 -22.54 -81.63
CA GLN A 58 4.96 -22.90 -82.76
C GLN A 58 3.56 -23.33 -82.29
N GLY A 59 2.55 -22.66 -82.85
CA GLY A 59 1.31 -23.29 -83.34
C GLY A 59 0.21 -23.63 -82.34
N SER A 60 -0.80 -22.76 -82.21
CA SER A 60 -2.18 -23.08 -82.63
C SER A 60 -3.16 -21.93 -82.36
N THR A 61 -4.00 -21.69 -83.38
CA THR A 61 -5.29 -20.95 -83.36
C THR A 61 -5.28 -19.47 -82.99
N GLN A 62 -5.38 -18.64 -84.05
CA GLN A 62 -5.97 -17.30 -84.00
C GLN A 62 -7.31 -17.35 -83.25
N SER A 63 -7.40 -16.58 -82.17
CA SER A 63 -8.66 -15.99 -81.72
C SER A 63 -8.40 -14.50 -81.63
N GLN A 64 -8.89 -13.75 -82.62
CA GLN A 64 -8.95 -12.30 -82.55
C GLN A 64 -9.78 -11.91 -81.33
N VAL A 65 -9.10 -11.51 -80.26
CA VAL A 65 -9.76 -10.84 -79.14
C VAL A 65 -10.31 -9.51 -79.69
N PRO A 66 -11.61 -9.22 -79.52
CA PRO A 66 -12.19 -7.96 -79.97
C PRO A 66 -11.39 -6.79 -79.40
N SER A 67 -11.11 -5.76 -80.21
CA SER A 67 -10.36 -4.56 -79.81
C SER A 67 -10.90 -3.88 -78.55
N SER A 68 -12.16 -4.12 -78.19
CA SER A 68 -12.82 -3.62 -76.98
C SER A 68 -12.34 -4.25 -75.65
N GLN A 69 -11.66 -5.42 -75.66
CA GLN A 69 -11.09 -6.04 -74.45
C GLN A 69 -9.61 -5.68 -74.22
N ALA A 70 -8.84 -5.39 -75.28
CA ALA A 70 -7.46 -4.93 -75.15
C ALA A 70 -7.38 -3.52 -74.53
N ASP A 71 -8.34 -2.64 -74.86
CA ASP A 71 -8.43 -1.28 -74.27
C ASP A 71 -8.89 -1.28 -72.80
N ARG A 72 -9.62 -2.31 -72.34
CA ARG A 72 -10.03 -2.41 -70.94
C ARG A 72 -8.87 -2.73 -69.99
N ASN A 73 -7.84 -3.45 -70.44
CA ASN A 73 -6.68 -3.78 -69.61
C ASN A 73 -5.72 -2.59 -69.44
N LYS A 74 -5.61 -1.72 -70.44
CA LYS A 74 -4.83 -0.47 -70.35
C LYS A 74 -5.41 0.54 -69.35
N ARG A 75 -6.67 0.36 -68.94
CA ARG A 75 -7.30 1.20 -67.91
C ARG A 75 -6.63 1.07 -66.54
N TYR A 76 -6.03 -0.06 -66.20
CA TYR A 76 -5.43 -0.29 -64.89
C TYR A 76 -3.93 -0.54 -64.95
N TYR A 77 -3.43 -1.09 -66.06
CA TYR A 77 -2.00 -1.34 -66.23
C TYR A 77 -1.59 -1.19 -67.70
N ASP A 78 -0.60 -0.33 -67.94
CA ASP A 78 -0.03 -0.09 -69.27
C ASP A 78 1.51 -0.11 -69.21
N PRO A 79 2.16 -1.22 -69.60
CA PRO A 79 3.62 -1.32 -69.59
C PRO A 79 4.28 -0.41 -70.63
N ASP A 80 3.54 0.03 -71.65
CA ASP A 80 4.00 0.86 -72.76
C ASP A 80 3.48 2.31 -72.68
N GLN A 81 3.04 2.75 -71.48
CA GLN A 81 2.60 4.13 -71.23
C GLN A 81 3.64 5.15 -71.73
N ASP A 82 3.14 6.22 -72.35
CA ASP A 82 3.99 7.27 -72.92
C ASP A 82 4.96 7.85 -71.88
N GLU A 83 6.23 7.97 -72.26
CA GLU A 83 7.28 8.40 -71.33
C GLU A 83 7.11 9.86 -70.88
N THR A 84 6.47 10.71 -71.68
CA THR A 84 6.26 12.12 -71.33
C THR A 84 5.14 12.26 -70.30
N GLU A 85 4.05 11.50 -70.45
CA GLU A 85 2.96 11.40 -69.48
C GLU A 85 3.47 10.87 -68.13
N ARG A 86 4.29 9.82 -68.17
CA ARG A 86 4.89 9.23 -66.96
C ARG A 86 5.86 10.18 -66.26
N ARG A 87 6.62 10.99 -67.00
CA ARG A 87 7.50 12.02 -66.41
C ARG A 87 6.69 13.12 -65.73
N TRP A 88 5.60 13.56 -66.35
CA TRP A 88 4.68 14.54 -65.77
C TRP A 88 4.04 14.01 -64.48
N LEU A 89 3.52 12.78 -64.49
CA LEU A 89 2.93 12.11 -63.32
C LEU A 89 3.92 12.01 -62.15
N ARG A 90 5.12 11.47 -62.41
CA ARG A 90 6.17 11.32 -61.40
C ARG A 90 6.63 12.65 -60.83
N LYS A 91 6.67 13.69 -61.66
CA LYS A 91 6.99 15.05 -61.21
C LYS A 91 5.91 15.56 -60.28
N GLY A 92 4.63 15.46 -60.68
CA GLY A 92 3.48 15.87 -59.87
C GLY A 92 3.43 15.18 -58.51
N LEU A 93 3.58 13.85 -58.46
CA LEU A 93 3.58 13.10 -57.19
C LEU A 93 4.76 13.47 -56.28
N ARG A 94 5.95 13.73 -56.86
CA ARG A 94 7.12 14.18 -56.08
C ARG A 94 6.96 15.61 -55.58
N ASP A 95 6.40 16.50 -56.39
CA ASP A 95 6.10 17.87 -55.99
C ASP A 95 5.09 17.87 -54.84
N LEU A 96 4.00 17.09 -54.93
CA LEU A 96 3.05 16.90 -53.82
C LEU A 96 3.71 16.33 -52.56
N THR A 97 4.63 15.38 -52.70
CA THR A 97 5.38 14.81 -51.58
C THR A 97 6.27 15.87 -50.92
N ARG A 98 6.99 16.66 -51.72
CA ARG A 98 7.81 17.77 -51.22
C ARG A 98 6.95 18.80 -50.50
N ASP A 99 5.86 19.25 -51.11
CA ASP A 99 4.99 20.27 -50.53
C ASP A 99 4.35 19.79 -49.21
N LEU A 100 3.99 18.51 -49.11
CA LEU A 100 3.49 17.87 -47.88
C LEU A 100 4.53 17.85 -46.75
N HIS A 101 5.81 17.66 -47.09
CA HIS A 101 6.91 17.65 -46.12
C HIS A 101 7.36 19.06 -45.73
N ASP A 102 7.51 19.96 -46.69
CA ASP A 102 7.99 21.34 -46.46
C ASP A 102 6.96 22.15 -45.67
N SER A 103 5.66 21.93 -45.91
CA SER A 103 4.56 22.63 -45.23
C SER A 103 4.01 21.87 -44.03
N ARG A 104 4.73 20.85 -43.53
CA ARG A 104 4.27 19.93 -42.47
C ARG A 104 3.73 20.66 -41.24
N SER A 105 4.46 21.65 -40.74
CA SER A 105 4.08 22.41 -39.53
C SER A 105 2.84 23.28 -39.75
N GLU A 106 2.68 23.84 -40.95
CA GLU A 106 1.51 24.64 -41.32
C GLU A 106 0.26 23.77 -41.45
N TYR A 107 0.40 22.60 -42.07
CA TYR A 107 -0.69 21.66 -42.29
C TYR A 107 -1.23 21.04 -41.01
N LEU A 108 -0.47 21.05 -39.91
CA LEU A 108 -0.92 20.61 -38.59
C LEU A 108 -1.85 21.63 -37.90
N GLN A 109 -1.79 22.91 -38.29
CA GLN A 109 -2.58 23.97 -37.65
C GLN A 109 -4.10 23.79 -37.86
N ALA A 110 -4.88 24.23 -36.86
CA ALA A 110 -6.33 24.21 -36.92
C ALA A 110 -6.84 25.07 -38.09
N GLY A 111 -7.84 24.59 -38.83
CA GLY A 111 -8.40 25.28 -40.00
C GLY A 111 -7.60 25.13 -41.30
N ASN A 112 -6.36 24.65 -41.27
CA ASN A 112 -5.60 24.39 -42.50
C ASN A 112 -6.09 23.10 -43.21
N HIS A 113 -6.32 23.15 -44.51
CA HIS A 113 -6.84 22.04 -45.30
C HIS A 113 -5.80 21.36 -46.23
N GLY A 114 -4.52 21.72 -46.11
CA GLY A 114 -3.45 21.28 -47.01
C GLY A 114 -3.33 19.76 -47.14
N ILE A 115 -3.43 18.99 -46.06
CA ILE A 115 -3.39 17.50 -46.13
C ILE A 115 -4.54 16.95 -46.98
N ARG A 116 -5.75 17.48 -46.78
CA ARG A 116 -6.94 17.08 -47.55
C ARG A 116 -6.78 17.44 -49.01
N ASP A 117 -6.27 18.63 -49.29
CA ASP A 117 -6.12 19.13 -50.66
C ASP A 117 -4.98 18.39 -51.40
N THR A 118 -3.92 17.97 -50.70
CA THR A 118 -2.88 17.08 -51.23
C THR A 118 -3.44 15.70 -51.60
N VAL A 119 -4.29 15.10 -50.75
CA VAL A 119 -4.94 13.81 -51.07
C VAL A 119 -5.90 13.94 -52.27
N LYS A 120 -6.64 15.06 -52.38
CA LYS A 120 -7.50 15.33 -53.54
C LYS A 120 -6.68 15.43 -54.84
N LYS A 121 -5.57 16.17 -54.83
CA LYS A 121 -4.67 16.26 -56.00
C LYS A 121 -4.01 14.92 -56.31
N ALA A 122 -3.64 14.12 -55.29
CA ALA A 122 -3.12 12.78 -55.50
C ALA A 122 -4.14 11.87 -56.21
N ASN A 123 -5.43 11.97 -55.88
CA ASN A 123 -6.49 11.24 -56.59
C ASN A 123 -6.60 11.64 -58.08
N GLU A 124 -6.36 12.90 -58.43
CA GLU A 124 -6.33 13.34 -59.83
C GLU A 124 -5.16 12.69 -60.60
N TYR A 125 -4.01 12.55 -59.95
CA TYR A 125 -2.84 11.87 -60.52
C TYR A 125 -3.02 10.34 -60.58
N PHE A 126 -3.74 9.75 -59.63
CA PHE A 126 -3.97 8.30 -59.54
C PHE A 126 -4.61 7.73 -60.81
N ASP A 127 -5.49 8.49 -61.47
CA ASP A 127 -6.11 8.08 -62.73
C ASP A 127 -5.10 7.81 -63.86
N HIS A 128 -3.89 8.37 -63.76
CA HIS A 128 -2.80 8.23 -64.73
C HIS A 128 -1.74 7.21 -64.28
N VAL A 129 -1.87 6.63 -63.08
CA VAL A 129 -0.96 5.60 -62.57
C VAL A 129 -1.29 4.27 -63.26
N LYS A 130 -0.46 3.87 -64.23
CA LYS A 130 -0.61 2.62 -64.99
C LYS A 130 0.56 1.65 -64.84
N GLN A 131 1.57 1.98 -64.01
CA GLN A 131 2.73 1.13 -63.76
C GLN A 131 3.01 0.95 -62.26
N THR A 132 3.53 -0.23 -61.90
CA THR A 132 3.83 -0.63 -60.51
C THR A 132 4.84 0.30 -59.81
N SER A 133 5.84 0.78 -60.55
CA SER A 133 6.83 1.72 -60.01
C SER A 133 6.22 3.06 -59.62
N ASP A 134 5.17 3.50 -60.31
CA ASP A 134 4.53 4.80 -60.09
C ASP A 134 3.50 4.70 -58.97
N ALA A 135 2.80 3.56 -58.90
CA ALA A 135 1.95 3.17 -57.77
C ALA A 135 2.72 3.11 -56.44
N THR A 136 4.01 2.78 -56.47
CA THR A 136 4.87 2.81 -55.27
C THR A 136 5.09 4.24 -54.77
N ILE A 137 5.25 5.21 -55.67
CA ILE A 137 5.43 6.64 -55.31
C ILE A 137 4.13 7.20 -54.72
N ASP A 138 3.01 6.91 -55.39
CA ASP A 138 1.66 7.27 -54.93
C ASP A 138 1.34 6.68 -53.55
N SER A 139 1.60 5.38 -53.35
CA SER A 139 1.36 4.71 -52.05
C SER A 139 2.18 5.35 -50.93
N ARG A 140 3.44 5.73 -51.18
CA ARG A 140 4.29 6.38 -50.18
C ARG A 140 3.76 7.78 -49.80
N LEU A 141 3.24 8.53 -50.77
CA LEU A 141 2.59 9.81 -50.53
C LEU A 141 1.35 9.64 -49.64
N LEU A 142 0.52 8.63 -49.92
CA LEU A 142 -0.67 8.33 -49.11
C LEU A 142 -0.34 7.93 -47.68
N VAL A 143 0.68 7.09 -47.47
CA VAL A 143 1.16 6.74 -46.11
C VAL A 143 1.61 8.00 -45.35
N SER A 144 2.40 8.85 -46.00
CA SER A 144 2.90 10.09 -45.39
C SER A 144 1.76 11.06 -45.04
N ALA A 145 0.74 11.15 -45.88
CA ALA A 145 -0.46 11.96 -45.63
C ALA A 145 -1.32 11.38 -44.48
N ALA A 146 -1.41 10.05 -44.38
CA ALA A 146 -2.13 9.37 -43.30
C ALA A 146 -1.45 9.61 -41.94
N ASP A 147 -0.12 9.47 -41.86
CA ASP A 147 0.66 9.75 -40.65
C ASP A 147 0.49 11.20 -40.19
N LEU A 148 0.49 12.15 -41.13
CA LEU A 148 0.30 13.56 -40.80
C LEU A 148 -1.15 13.86 -40.36
N SER A 149 -2.13 13.18 -40.97
CA SER A 149 -3.54 13.26 -40.57
C SER A 149 -3.76 12.74 -39.16
N TYR A 150 -3.11 11.63 -38.80
CA TYR A 150 -3.14 11.08 -37.44
C TYR A 150 -2.57 12.09 -36.44
N LYS A 151 -1.37 12.62 -36.71
CA LYS A 151 -0.73 13.65 -35.86
C LYS A 151 -1.59 14.91 -35.71
N LYS A 152 -2.24 15.36 -36.79
CA LYS A 152 -3.18 16.50 -36.73
C LYS A 152 -4.39 16.19 -35.86
N THR A 153 -4.96 14.99 -35.99
CA THR A 153 -6.15 14.58 -35.23
C THR A 153 -5.84 14.46 -33.75
N THR A 154 -4.67 13.93 -33.38
CA THR A 154 -4.23 13.87 -31.98
C THR A 154 -4.05 15.26 -31.40
N GLN A 155 -3.45 16.20 -32.15
CA GLN A 155 -3.25 17.58 -31.69
C GLN A 155 -4.58 18.34 -31.53
N LEU A 156 -5.54 18.16 -32.45
CA LEU A 156 -6.86 18.79 -32.37
C LEU A 156 -7.75 18.21 -31.27
N SER A 157 -7.64 16.91 -30.99
CA SER A 157 -8.47 16.22 -29.99
C SER A 157 -8.02 16.49 -28.55
N MET A 158 -6.71 16.66 -28.32
CA MET A 158 -6.13 16.76 -26.99
C MET A 158 -5.63 18.18 -26.62
N GLY A 159 -5.68 19.13 -27.56
CA GLY A 159 -5.17 20.48 -27.38
C GLY A 159 -3.63 20.55 -27.41
N ASP A 160 -3.08 21.77 -27.41
CA ASP A 160 -1.63 22.04 -27.57
C ASP A 160 -0.77 21.55 -26.38
N ALA A 161 -1.39 21.01 -25.33
CA ALA A 161 -0.76 20.64 -24.07
C ALA A 161 -0.21 19.19 -24.03
N THR A 162 -0.49 18.37 -25.04
CA THR A 162 0.11 17.03 -25.15
C THR A 162 1.09 17.00 -26.33
N ALA A 163 2.31 17.48 -26.09
CA ALA A 163 3.44 17.04 -26.89
C ALA A 163 3.55 15.52 -26.73
N GLY A 164 2.99 14.76 -27.67
CA GLY A 164 3.30 13.35 -27.80
C GLY A 164 4.81 13.24 -27.89
N ILE A 165 5.40 12.37 -27.07
CA ILE A 165 6.85 12.15 -27.06
C ILE A 165 7.22 11.59 -28.44
N ASP A 166 7.91 12.38 -29.25
CA ASP A 166 8.59 11.86 -30.42
C ASP A 166 9.74 10.97 -29.92
N VAL A 167 9.59 9.65 -30.13
CA VAL A 167 10.50 8.64 -29.57
C VAL A 167 11.91 8.84 -30.12
N ASP A 168 12.05 9.21 -31.39
CA ASP A 168 13.34 9.38 -32.03
C ASP A 168 14.03 10.65 -31.51
N GLU A 169 13.27 11.73 -31.33
CA GLU A 169 13.78 12.96 -30.71
C GLU A 169 14.17 12.76 -29.24
N PHE A 170 13.34 12.04 -28.49
CA PHE A 170 13.59 11.74 -27.08
C PHE A 170 14.84 10.88 -26.89
N VAL A 171 14.98 9.80 -27.66
CA VAL A 171 16.16 8.93 -27.62
C VAL A 171 17.43 9.71 -28.03
N SER A 172 17.35 10.54 -29.08
CA SER A 172 18.48 11.37 -29.51
C SER A 172 18.92 12.35 -28.43
N LYS A 173 17.97 12.97 -27.71
CA LYS A 173 18.25 13.85 -26.56
C LYS A 173 18.86 13.09 -25.39
N CYS A 174 18.42 11.85 -25.11
CA CYS A 174 18.99 11.01 -24.06
C CYS A 174 20.43 10.59 -24.38
N ILE A 175 20.72 10.20 -25.63
CA ILE A 175 22.07 9.88 -26.09
C ILE A 175 22.98 11.10 -25.94
N THR A 176 22.51 12.27 -26.37
CA THR A 176 23.25 13.53 -26.23
C THR A 176 23.54 13.83 -24.76
N PHE A 177 22.55 13.71 -23.89
CA PHE A 177 22.69 13.90 -22.44
C PHE A 177 23.69 12.94 -21.80
N MET A 178 23.68 11.66 -22.20
CA MET A 178 24.62 10.66 -21.71
C MET A 178 26.06 10.88 -22.19
N ARG A 179 26.23 11.52 -23.36
CA ARG A 179 27.54 11.86 -23.93
C ARG A 179 28.14 13.14 -23.33
N HIS A 180 27.32 14.10 -22.92
CA HIS A 180 27.74 15.39 -22.33
C HIS A 180 27.78 15.38 -20.78
N GLY A 181 27.96 14.21 -20.15
CA GLY A 181 28.08 14.13 -18.69
C GLY A 181 29.19 15.05 -18.13
N PRO A 182 29.13 15.46 -16.86
CA PRO A 182 29.99 16.50 -16.30
C PRO A 182 31.50 16.18 -16.49
N GLU A 183 32.26 17.17 -16.97
CA GLU A 183 33.68 17.05 -17.31
C GLU A 183 34.59 16.64 -16.12
N ASP A 184 34.10 16.70 -14.88
CA ASP A 184 34.82 16.32 -13.65
C ASP A 184 34.88 14.79 -13.39
N SER A 185 35.12 14.02 -14.45
CA SER A 185 35.07 12.56 -14.41
C SER A 185 36.44 11.89 -14.25
N HIS A 186 37.17 12.24 -13.19
CA HIS A 186 38.25 11.38 -12.67
C HIS A 186 37.89 10.59 -11.39
N ALA A 187 36.69 10.78 -10.82
CA ALA A 187 36.39 10.23 -9.49
C ALA A 187 35.09 9.39 -9.36
N MET A 188 34.33 9.09 -10.42
CA MET A 188 33.05 8.38 -10.26
C MET A 188 32.98 7.10 -11.10
N LEU A 189 32.76 6.00 -10.39
CA LEU A 189 32.85 4.62 -10.83
C LEU A 189 31.87 4.28 -11.99
N THR A 190 32.42 4.05 -13.17
CA THR A 190 31.76 3.24 -14.22
C THR A 190 31.30 1.90 -13.65
N SER A 191 30.08 1.46 -13.97
CA SER A 191 29.60 0.08 -13.77
C SER A 191 30.64 -0.95 -14.22
N SER A 192 30.79 -2.04 -13.47
CA SER A 192 31.79 -3.10 -13.69
C SER A 192 31.68 -3.81 -15.05
N THR A 193 30.60 -3.60 -15.80
CA THR A 193 30.38 -4.21 -17.13
C THR A 193 30.99 -3.43 -18.30
N GLN A 194 31.46 -2.19 -18.12
CA GLN A 194 31.99 -1.38 -19.23
C GLN A 194 33.48 -1.01 -19.12
N ARG A 195 34.22 -1.57 -18.15
CA ARG A 195 35.68 -1.36 -18.04
C ARG A 195 36.53 -2.29 -18.91
N PHE A 196 36.08 -2.61 -20.13
CA PHE A 196 36.91 -3.34 -21.09
C PHE A 196 37.29 -2.46 -22.28
N ARG A 197 38.32 -1.63 -22.08
CA ARG A 197 39.49 -1.46 -22.98
C ARG A 197 40.41 -0.38 -22.38
N PRO A 198 41.64 -0.70 -21.95
CA PRO A 198 42.57 0.32 -21.46
C PRO A 198 43.02 1.21 -22.63
N ARG A 199 42.82 2.54 -22.50
CA ARG A 199 43.61 3.52 -23.26
C ARG A 199 45.05 3.45 -22.74
N ALA A 200 45.96 2.88 -23.53
CA ALA A 200 47.38 3.19 -23.41
C ALA A 200 47.61 4.52 -24.13
N ALA A 201 47.57 5.63 -23.38
CA ALA A 201 47.99 6.93 -23.89
C ALA A 201 49.31 7.30 -23.21
N GLY A 202 50.41 7.13 -23.93
CA GLY A 202 51.73 7.50 -23.43
C GLY A 202 52.91 6.92 -24.22
N ARG A 203 52.94 7.09 -25.54
CA ARG A 203 54.19 7.30 -26.30
C ARG A 203 53.90 7.68 -27.74
N SER A 204 54.12 8.95 -28.04
CA SER A 204 54.36 9.44 -29.38
C SER A 204 55.68 8.88 -29.91
N GLN A 205 55.61 8.00 -30.90
CA GLN A 205 56.56 8.02 -32.01
C GLN A 205 55.82 7.62 -33.28
N VAL A 206 56.06 8.44 -34.29
CA VAL A 206 55.41 8.52 -35.59
C VAL A 206 55.63 7.25 -36.40
N ASP A 207 54.55 6.69 -36.96
CA ASP A 207 54.61 5.82 -38.15
C ASP A 207 53.49 6.26 -39.12
N PRO A 208 53.78 6.76 -40.34
CA PRO A 208 52.78 7.36 -41.22
C PRO A 208 52.00 6.39 -42.13
N GLU A 209 52.08 5.07 -41.93
CA GLU A 209 51.53 4.09 -42.87
C GLU A 209 50.65 3.04 -42.17
N ALA A 210 49.45 3.43 -41.75
CA ALA A 210 48.40 2.48 -41.40
C ALA A 210 47.06 2.94 -41.98
N ASP A 211 46.64 2.22 -43.02
CA ASP A 211 45.36 2.30 -43.72
C ASP A 211 44.18 2.48 -42.74
N SER A 212 43.27 3.36 -43.17
CA SER A 212 41.96 3.68 -42.62
C SER A 212 41.13 2.46 -42.22
N ASP A 213 40.85 2.35 -40.92
CA ASP A 213 39.68 1.66 -40.33
C ASP A 213 39.27 2.40 -39.04
N GLU A 214 38.88 3.68 -39.17
CA GLU A 214 38.23 4.47 -38.11
C GLU A 214 36.70 4.34 -38.22
N GLU A 215 36.15 3.15 -37.99
CA GLU A 215 34.71 2.97 -37.78
C GLU A 215 34.45 1.95 -36.66
N ASP A 216 34.88 2.25 -35.43
CA ASP A 216 34.23 1.71 -34.21
C ASP A 216 34.64 2.51 -32.95
N GLU A 217 34.48 3.85 -32.98
CA GLU A 217 34.49 4.64 -31.75
C GLU A 217 33.23 4.31 -30.93
N GLY A 218 33.37 3.29 -30.09
CA GLY A 218 32.33 2.70 -29.27
C GLY A 218 31.53 3.73 -28.45
N ASP A 219 30.22 3.65 -28.68
CA ASP A 219 29.09 4.34 -28.07
C ASP A 219 28.99 4.17 -26.54
N ALA A 220 29.96 4.71 -25.79
CA ALA A 220 29.99 4.62 -24.33
C ALA A 220 29.00 5.58 -23.68
N MET A 221 27.72 5.18 -23.65
CA MET A 221 26.64 5.92 -22.99
C MET A 221 26.74 5.84 -21.45
N ASN A 222 26.78 7.00 -20.77
CA ASN A 222 26.81 7.09 -19.31
C ASN A 222 25.41 6.85 -18.69
N TRP A 223 25.00 5.58 -18.65
CA TRP A 223 23.70 5.17 -18.12
C TRP A 223 23.49 5.49 -16.64
N ASP A 224 24.56 5.51 -15.84
CA ASP A 224 24.46 5.84 -14.40
C ASP A 224 24.12 7.32 -14.20
N TRP A 225 24.71 8.20 -15.02
CA TRP A 225 24.39 9.64 -15.02
C TRP A 225 22.95 9.92 -15.45
N LEU A 226 22.49 9.30 -16.53
CA LEU A 226 21.10 9.40 -16.97
C LEU A 226 20.15 8.83 -15.91
N GLY A 227 20.48 7.67 -15.35
CA GLY A 227 19.69 7.02 -14.30
C GLY A 227 19.53 7.90 -13.06
N ARG A 228 20.60 8.52 -12.56
CA ARG A 228 20.52 9.43 -11.40
C ARG A 228 19.68 10.68 -11.72
N SER A 229 19.85 11.25 -12.91
CA SER A 229 19.12 12.46 -13.30
C SER A 229 17.62 12.17 -13.48
N ALA A 230 17.27 11.02 -14.08
CA ALA A 230 15.88 10.64 -14.34
C ALA A 230 15.17 10.04 -13.12
N CYS A 231 15.86 9.24 -12.30
CA CYS A 231 15.21 8.46 -11.23
C CYS A 231 14.96 9.24 -9.94
N PHE A 232 15.56 10.40 -9.70
CA PHE A 232 15.41 11.11 -8.40
C PHE A 232 14.45 12.31 -8.44
N GLN A 233 14.38 13.07 -9.53
CA GLN A 233 13.46 14.21 -9.63
C GLN A 233 11.97 13.81 -9.65
N HIS A 234 11.66 12.58 -10.06
CA HIS A 234 10.29 12.08 -10.17
C HIS A 234 10.06 10.78 -9.38
N ASN A 235 10.88 10.53 -8.35
CA ASN A 235 10.71 9.34 -7.53
C ASN A 235 9.58 9.52 -6.51
N ALA A 236 8.50 8.76 -6.67
CA ALA A 236 7.46 8.63 -5.64
C ALA A 236 7.84 7.64 -4.52
N ARG A 237 9.03 7.02 -4.58
CA ARG A 237 9.47 6.09 -3.53
C ARG A 237 9.69 6.84 -2.23
N PRO A 238 9.08 6.39 -1.11
CA PRO A 238 9.40 6.87 0.22
C PRO A 238 10.90 6.71 0.48
N SER A 239 11.50 7.64 1.22
CA SER A 239 12.85 7.43 1.75
C SER A 239 12.86 6.17 2.60
N VAL A 240 13.66 5.17 2.21
CA VAL A 240 13.90 4.00 3.06
C VAL A 240 14.71 4.43 4.27
N SER A 241 14.23 4.06 5.45
CA SER A 241 14.95 4.22 6.71
C SER A 241 16.17 3.31 6.78
N GLY A 242 17.24 3.73 7.46
CA GLY A 242 18.45 2.93 7.63
C GLY A 242 18.34 1.75 8.60
N PHE A 243 17.22 1.61 9.32
CA PHE A 243 16.98 0.57 10.33
C PHE A 243 16.06 -0.54 9.82
N LEU A 244 16.17 -1.75 10.38
CA LEU A 244 15.39 -2.95 10.00
C LEU A 244 15.48 -3.36 8.52
N LEU A 245 16.60 -3.03 7.86
CA LEU A 245 16.80 -3.36 6.44
C LEU A 245 16.82 -4.87 6.16
N GLY A 246 17.05 -5.72 7.16
CA GLY A 246 17.00 -7.19 7.00
C GLY A 246 17.80 -7.66 5.77
N PRO A 247 17.27 -8.59 4.95
CA PRO A 247 17.95 -9.03 3.71
C PRO A 247 18.02 -7.95 2.60
N LEU A 248 17.39 -6.78 2.80
CA LEU A 248 17.51 -5.60 1.93
C LEU A 248 18.68 -4.68 2.34
N SER A 249 19.41 -4.98 3.43
CA SER A 249 20.72 -4.37 3.71
C SER A 249 21.78 -4.92 2.75
N VAL A 250 21.48 -4.94 1.46
CA VAL A 250 22.46 -5.26 0.43
C VAL A 250 23.31 -4.00 0.29
N GLN A 251 24.29 -3.83 1.19
CA GLN A 251 25.51 -3.17 0.75
C GLN A 251 25.93 -3.93 -0.50
N LYS A 252 25.83 -3.25 -1.66
CA LYS A 252 26.17 -3.85 -2.96
C LYS A 252 27.54 -4.46 -2.79
N ARG A 253 27.65 -5.79 -2.80
CA ARG A 253 28.92 -6.49 -2.59
C ARG A 253 29.93 -5.89 -3.55
N THR A 254 30.81 -5.04 -3.05
CA THR A 254 31.92 -4.54 -3.82
C THR A 254 32.79 -5.75 -4.00
N ARG A 255 32.61 -6.43 -5.14
CA ARG A 255 33.42 -7.59 -5.49
C ARG A 255 34.85 -7.09 -5.39
N GLN A 256 35.59 -7.55 -4.38
CA GLN A 256 37.01 -7.23 -4.30
C GLN A 256 37.56 -7.64 -5.65
N GLN A 257 38.13 -6.67 -6.38
CA GLN A 257 38.82 -6.99 -7.61
C GLN A 257 39.81 -8.08 -7.25
N THR A 258 39.62 -9.26 -7.83
CA THR A 258 40.67 -10.27 -7.83
C THR A 258 41.82 -9.61 -8.57
N GLN A 259 42.74 -8.99 -7.84
CA GLN A 259 44.04 -8.68 -8.40
C GLN A 259 44.58 -10.03 -8.82
N ARG A 260 44.60 -10.29 -10.13
CA ARG A 260 45.45 -11.33 -10.68
C ARG A 260 46.87 -10.88 -10.35
N LYS A 261 47.37 -11.22 -9.17
CA LYS A 261 48.82 -11.37 -8.99
C LYS A 261 49.26 -12.37 -10.05
N ALA A 262 50.34 -12.04 -10.73
CA ALA A 262 50.97 -12.95 -11.67
C ALA A 262 51.11 -14.32 -10.99
N ARG A 263 50.77 -15.39 -11.72
CA ARG A 263 50.73 -16.76 -11.23
C ARG A 263 52.11 -17.12 -10.65
N GLU A 264 52.27 -17.01 -9.34
CA GLU A 264 53.45 -17.55 -8.66
C GLU A 264 53.39 -19.07 -8.77
N ARG A 265 54.47 -19.67 -9.30
CA ARG A 265 54.65 -21.12 -9.31
C ARG A 265 54.72 -21.58 -7.87
N ILE A 266 53.66 -22.23 -7.40
CA ILE A 266 53.65 -22.90 -6.10
C ILE A 266 54.65 -24.07 -6.18
N ASP A 267 55.68 -24.03 -5.34
CA ASP A 267 56.62 -25.13 -5.12
C ASP A 267 55.88 -26.27 -4.39
N PRO A 268 55.89 -27.52 -4.90
CA PRO A 268 55.19 -28.66 -4.28
C PRO A 268 55.71 -29.07 -2.90
N SER A 269 56.80 -28.46 -2.41
CA SER A 269 57.44 -28.83 -1.13
C SER A 269 56.90 -28.10 0.10
N GLN A 270 56.02 -27.11 -0.04
CA GLN A 270 55.41 -26.43 1.11
C GLN A 270 54.05 -27.03 1.48
N ALA A 271 54.07 -27.83 2.56
CA ALA A 271 52.87 -28.37 3.20
C ALA A 271 51.91 -27.23 3.61
N VAL A 272 50.66 -27.32 3.15
CA VAL A 272 49.59 -26.37 3.49
C VAL A 272 49.23 -26.56 4.97
N ARG A 273 49.72 -25.67 5.84
CA ARG A 273 49.18 -25.51 7.20
C ARG A 273 47.81 -24.82 7.12
N PRO A 274 46.81 -25.23 7.91
CA PRO A 274 45.58 -24.45 8.05
C PRO A 274 45.94 -23.07 8.59
N GLN A 275 45.43 -22.04 7.93
CA GLN A 275 45.71 -20.64 8.27
C GLN A 275 44.87 -20.28 9.51
N GLU A 276 45.52 -19.81 10.58
CA GLU A 276 44.84 -19.22 11.73
C GLU A 276 44.16 -17.92 11.27
N LEU A 277 42.82 -17.91 11.35
CA LEU A 277 41.99 -16.74 11.10
C LEU A 277 42.26 -15.72 12.20
N GLN A 278 42.67 -14.51 11.82
CA GLN A 278 42.78 -13.39 12.75
C GLN A 278 41.39 -12.77 12.98
N GLU A 279 41.20 -12.08 14.11
CA GLU A 279 39.92 -11.44 14.47
C GLU A 279 39.36 -10.50 13.39
N GLU A 280 40.24 -9.98 12.53
CA GLU A 280 39.95 -9.07 11.43
C GLU A 280 39.28 -9.77 10.22
N ASP A 281 39.43 -11.10 10.08
CA ASP A 281 38.81 -11.90 9.01
C ASP A 281 37.36 -12.30 9.34
N LEU A 282 36.86 -12.00 10.55
CA LEU A 282 35.49 -12.32 10.99
C LEU A 282 34.42 -11.31 10.51
N ASP A 283 34.82 -10.17 9.96
CA ASP A 283 33.90 -9.08 9.55
C ASP A 283 33.13 -9.34 8.24
N ARG A 284 33.16 -10.56 7.70
CA ARG A 284 32.52 -10.92 6.41
C ARG A 284 31.46 -12.02 6.48
N GLN A 285 30.62 -12.02 7.51
CA GLN A 285 29.40 -12.84 7.53
C GLN A 285 28.21 -12.03 8.05
N GLU A 286 27.23 -11.75 7.17
CA GLU A 286 26.01 -10.96 7.43
C GLU A 286 25.15 -11.50 8.60
N THR A 287 25.44 -12.71 9.10
CA THR A 287 24.84 -13.32 10.31
C THR A 287 25.46 -12.84 11.63
N SER A 288 26.54 -12.06 11.63
CA SER A 288 27.24 -11.62 12.84
C SER A 288 26.61 -10.39 13.53
N ASN A 289 25.90 -9.53 12.79
CA ASN A 289 25.39 -8.26 13.36
C ASN A 289 24.25 -8.45 14.36
N LEU A 290 23.25 -9.30 14.06
CA LEU A 290 22.10 -9.52 14.95
C LEU A 290 22.51 -10.16 16.28
N THR A 291 23.26 -11.27 16.23
CA THR A 291 23.71 -11.99 17.42
C THR A 291 24.61 -11.13 18.30
N THR A 292 25.50 -10.34 17.69
CA THR A 292 26.36 -9.40 18.41
C THR A 292 25.55 -8.28 19.07
N MET A 293 24.54 -7.74 18.38
CA MET A 293 23.65 -6.71 18.96
C MET A 293 22.81 -7.26 20.10
N CYS A 294 22.20 -8.44 19.95
CA CYS A 294 21.46 -9.11 21.03
C CYS A 294 22.37 -9.37 22.24
N SER A 295 23.60 -9.85 22.04
CA SER A 295 24.57 -10.07 23.12
C SER A 295 24.93 -8.77 23.85
N LYS A 296 25.19 -7.68 23.11
CA LYS A 296 25.46 -6.35 23.68
C LYS A 296 24.27 -5.83 24.50
N ILE A 297 23.05 -5.97 23.99
CA ILE A 297 21.83 -5.52 24.68
C ILE A 297 21.57 -6.35 25.94
N ASN A 298 21.80 -7.67 25.89
CA ASN A 298 21.65 -8.52 27.08
C ASN A 298 22.67 -8.16 28.16
N LYS A 299 23.95 -7.97 27.77
CA LYS A 299 24.99 -7.54 28.71
C LYS A 299 24.65 -6.17 29.31
N LEU A 300 24.16 -5.25 28.49
CA LEU A 300 23.72 -3.93 28.95
C LEU A 300 22.59 -4.02 29.97
N LEU A 301 21.57 -4.86 29.73
CA LEU A 301 20.47 -5.09 30.66
C LEU A 301 20.99 -5.58 32.02
N ALA A 302 21.81 -6.64 32.00
CA ALA A 302 22.37 -7.24 33.22
C ALA A 302 23.23 -6.25 34.02
N THR A 303 24.16 -5.55 33.35
CA THR A 303 25.01 -4.55 34.00
C THR A 303 24.20 -3.37 34.53
N THR A 304 23.17 -2.92 33.81
CA THR A 304 22.33 -1.79 34.25
C THR A 304 21.51 -2.17 35.48
N GLN A 305 20.93 -3.37 35.51
CA GLN A 305 20.18 -3.86 36.67
C GLN A 305 21.09 -4.00 37.89
N GLU A 306 22.24 -4.67 37.76
CA GLU A 306 23.20 -4.86 38.85
C GLU A 306 23.67 -3.51 39.43
N GLN A 307 24.09 -2.58 38.58
CA GLN A 307 24.57 -1.27 39.02
C GLN A 307 23.50 -0.45 39.74
N ARG A 308 22.26 -0.45 39.25
CA ARG A 308 21.17 0.33 39.84
C ARG A 308 20.66 -0.31 41.12
N MET A 309 20.53 -1.65 41.17
CA MET A 309 20.20 -2.37 42.41
C MET A 309 21.25 -2.13 43.49
N ASP A 310 22.54 -2.19 43.16
CA ASP A 310 23.62 -1.91 44.12
C ASP A 310 23.56 -0.50 44.72
N ILE A 311 23.13 0.49 43.92
CA ILE A 311 22.95 1.87 44.39
C ILE A 311 21.73 1.96 45.31
N VAL A 312 20.61 1.38 44.91
CA VAL A 312 19.38 1.32 45.72
C VAL A 312 19.67 0.65 47.06
N ASP A 313 20.27 -0.54 47.06
CA ASP A 313 20.63 -1.28 48.28
C ASP A 313 21.55 -0.46 49.19
N ARG A 314 22.51 0.28 48.63
CA ARG A 314 23.40 1.14 49.42
C ARG A 314 22.66 2.28 50.09
N ILE A 315 21.69 2.89 49.41
CA ILE A 315 20.88 4.00 49.94
C ILE A 315 19.93 3.47 51.00
N LEU A 316 19.26 2.34 50.75
CA LEU A 316 18.34 1.73 51.71
C LEU A 316 19.06 1.27 52.98
N ARG A 317 20.30 0.78 52.89
CA ARG A 317 21.13 0.43 54.06
C ARG A 317 21.58 1.64 54.89
N GLN A 318 21.56 2.85 54.32
CA GLN A 318 21.86 4.09 55.05
C GLN A 318 20.64 4.67 55.78
N MET A 319 19.45 4.14 55.50
CA MET A 319 18.21 4.53 56.17
C MET A 319 17.91 3.57 57.32
N GLU A 320 17.46 4.11 58.45
CA GLU A 320 17.04 3.33 59.61
C GLU A 320 15.56 2.98 59.44
N ASP A 321 15.26 1.68 59.23
CA ASP A 321 13.92 1.12 59.02
C ASP A 321 13.03 1.90 58.01
N PRO A 322 13.43 1.96 56.72
CA PRO A 322 12.67 2.69 55.71
C PRO A 322 11.30 2.03 55.49
N SER A 323 10.23 2.83 55.48
CA SER A 323 8.90 2.37 55.12
C SER A 323 8.84 1.92 53.65
N ASP A 324 7.90 1.04 53.31
CA ASP A 324 7.69 0.54 51.94
C ASP A 324 7.50 1.68 50.91
N GLU A 325 6.91 2.81 51.33
CA GLU A 325 6.75 4.00 50.49
C GLU A 325 8.09 4.64 50.11
N VAL A 326 9.03 4.73 51.05
CA VAL A 326 10.37 5.27 50.82
C VAL A 326 11.20 4.32 49.97
N ILE A 327 11.03 3.01 50.15
CA ILE A 327 11.68 1.99 49.31
C ILE A 327 11.26 2.16 47.85
N HIS A 328 9.95 2.27 47.59
CA HIS A 328 9.44 2.48 46.24
C HIS A 328 9.91 3.82 45.62
N GLU A 329 9.96 4.90 46.40
CA GLU A 329 10.45 6.20 45.92
C GLU A 329 11.93 6.13 45.51
N VAL A 330 12.76 5.43 46.29
CA VAL A 330 14.18 5.23 45.97
C VAL A 330 14.34 4.34 44.72
N MET A 331 13.56 3.27 44.60
CA MET A 331 13.61 2.38 43.42
C MET A 331 13.18 3.11 42.13
N ASP A 332 12.10 3.89 42.18
CA ASP A 332 11.59 4.66 41.04
C ASP A 332 12.61 5.72 40.59
N LYS A 333 13.28 6.39 41.54
CA LYS A 333 14.35 7.36 41.28
C LYS A 333 15.53 6.78 40.49
N TYR A 334 15.81 5.49 40.64
CA TYR A 334 16.89 4.80 39.93
C TYR A 334 16.39 3.93 38.77
N ASP A 335 15.14 4.13 38.32
CA ASP A 335 14.53 3.42 37.20
C ASP A 335 14.57 1.88 37.38
N ILE A 336 14.30 1.42 38.61
CA ILE A 336 14.17 0.01 39.00
C ILE A 336 12.73 -0.21 39.45
N ALA A 337 12.09 -1.28 38.97
CA ALA A 337 10.77 -1.68 39.44
C ALA A 337 10.85 -2.41 40.79
N ASP A 338 9.74 -2.43 41.54
CA ASP A 338 9.65 -3.09 42.84
C ASP A 338 9.98 -4.60 42.82
N ASP A 339 9.75 -5.27 41.69
CA ASP A 339 10.13 -6.66 41.45
C ASP A 339 11.64 -6.83 41.18
N GLY A 340 12.41 -5.74 41.20
CA GLY A 340 13.85 -5.68 40.94
C GLY A 340 14.20 -5.60 39.45
N GLY A 341 13.22 -5.59 38.56
CA GLY A 341 13.41 -5.58 37.11
C GLY A 341 13.64 -4.18 36.54
N ILE A 342 14.13 -4.13 35.30
CA ILE A 342 14.22 -2.86 34.55
C ILE A 342 12.93 -2.64 33.76
N PRO A 343 12.24 -1.49 33.88
CA PRO A 343 11.02 -1.22 33.11
C PRO A 343 11.26 -1.31 31.59
N LEU A 344 10.42 -2.10 30.90
CA LEU A 344 10.57 -2.41 29.47
C LEU A 344 10.62 -1.16 28.60
N PHE A 345 9.72 -0.20 28.84
CA PHE A 345 9.62 1.00 28.02
C PHE A 345 10.83 1.93 28.18
N LEU A 346 11.33 2.08 29.41
CA LEU A 346 12.56 2.84 29.68
C LEU A 346 13.79 2.21 29.02
N PHE A 347 13.79 0.88 28.90
CA PHE A 347 14.88 0.16 28.27
C PHE A 347 14.86 0.28 26.74
N CYS A 348 13.69 0.10 26.12
CA CYS A 348 13.57 -0.10 24.68
C CYS A 348 13.17 1.15 23.87
N ILE A 349 12.37 2.05 24.42
CA ILE A 349 11.71 3.12 23.65
C ILE A 349 12.65 4.33 23.51
N ASN A 350 13.21 4.51 22.33
CA ASN A 350 14.13 5.60 22.00
C ASN A 350 13.37 6.89 21.64
N PRO A 351 13.47 7.98 22.44
CA PRO A 351 12.74 9.23 22.19
C PRO A 351 13.16 9.98 20.92
N ARG A 352 14.33 9.64 20.38
CA ARG A 352 14.93 10.30 19.21
C ARG A 352 14.62 9.60 17.90
N SER A 353 14.11 8.36 17.95
CA SER A 353 13.83 7.58 16.75
C SER A 353 12.81 6.46 17.02
N PHE A 354 11.64 6.59 16.39
CA PHE A 354 10.64 5.52 16.30
C PHE A 354 11.23 4.21 15.75
N GLY A 355 12.02 4.28 14.68
CA GLY A 355 12.63 3.11 14.03
C GLY A 355 13.51 2.28 14.95
N GLN A 356 14.46 2.94 15.60
CA GLN A 356 15.30 2.31 16.62
C GLN A 356 14.51 1.77 17.81
N SER A 357 13.35 2.35 18.17
CA SER A 357 12.48 1.80 19.22
C SER A 357 11.89 0.45 18.83
N VAL A 358 11.41 0.33 17.59
CA VAL A 358 10.93 -0.94 17.03
C VAL A 358 12.08 -1.95 16.95
N GLU A 359 13.26 -1.51 16.51
CA GLU A 359 14.45 -2.35 16.42
C GLU A 359 14.93 -2.86 17.80
N ASN A 360 14.89 -2.01 18.82
CA ASN A 360 15.23 -2.37 20.20
C ASN A 360 14.28 -3.45 20.74
N LEU A 361 12.96 -3.27 20.55
CA LEU A 361 11.95 -4.27 20.92
C LEU A 361 12.14 -5.57 20.14
N PHE A 362 12.52 -5.49 18.87
CA PHE A 362 12.84 -6.65 18.05
C PHE A 362 14.02 -7.44 18.63
N TYR A 363 15.12 -6.77 19.00
CA TYR A 363 16.26 -7.44 19.66
C TYR A 363 15.87 -8.09 20.99
N VAL A 364 15.13 -7.39 21.85
CA VAL A 364 14.66 -7.93 23.14
C VAL A 364 13.75 -9.15 22.93
N SER A 365 12.94 -9.17 21.87
CA SER A 365 12.09 -10.33 21.56
C SER A 365 12.89 -11.62 21.30
N PHE A 366 14.08 -11.53 20.69
CA PHE A 366 14.97 -12.68 20.53
C PHE A 366 15.53 -13.14 21.87
N LEU A 367 15.95 -12.21 22.72
CA LEU A 367 16.48 -12.52 24.05
C LEU A 367 15.45 -13.24 24.93
N VAL A 368 14.18 -12.84 24.81
CA VAL A 368 13.04 -13.48 25.50
C VAL A 368 12.75 -14.86 24.92
N ARG A 369 12.71 -14.98 23.59
CA ARG A 369 12.52 -16.26 22.90
C ARG A 369 13.62 -17.28 23.26
N ASP A 370 14.85 -16.79 23.38
CA ASP A 370 16.03 -17.60 23.69
C ASP A 370 16.17 -17.87 25.21
N GLY A 371 15.28 -17.30 26.04
CA GLY A 371 15.21 -17.55 27.49
C GLY A 371 16.33 -16.88 28.31
N THR A 372 17.06 -15.96 27.69
CA THR A 372 18.13 -15.18 28.34
C THR A 372 17.61 -13.92 29.04
N VAL A 373 16.40 -13.50 28.70
CA VAL A 373 15.67 -12.41 29.37
C VAL A 373 14.25 -12.89 29.65
N GLY A 374 13.75 -12.68 30.86
CA GLY A 374 12.38 -12.89 31.26
C GLY A 374 11.59 -11.57 31.26
N ILE A 375 10.28 -11.67 31.02
CA ILE A 375 9.34 -10.57 31.21
C ILE A 375 8.52 -10.86 32.47
N SER A 376 8.44 -9.89 33.37
CA SER A 376 7.60 -9.91 34.57
C SER A 376 6.73 -8.65 34.60
N PHE A 377 5.91 -8.50 35.63
CA PHE A 377 5.11 -7.32 35.89
C PHE A 377 5.36 -6.84 37.32
N ASP A 378 5.57 -5.53 37.48
CA ASP A 378 5.72 -4.87 38.79
C ASP A 378 4.38 -4.76 39.54
N SER A 379 4.35 -4.24 40.77
CA SER A 379 3.09 -4.08 41.53
C SER A 379 2.09 -3.12 40.88
N ARG A 380 2.56 -2.28 39.93
CA ARG A 380 1.76 -1.37 39.10
C ARG A 380 1.33 -2.01 37.79
N GLU A 381 1.60 -3.31 37.64
CA GLU A 381 1.30 -4.13 36.47
C GLU A 381 1.99 -3.65 35.18
N LEU A 382 3.13 -2.95 35.30
CA LEU A 382 3.97 -2.53 34.18
C LEU A 382 5.00 -3.61 33.82
N PRO A 383 5.28 -3.84 32.53
CA PRO A 383 6.20 -4.89 32.11
C PRO A 383 7.65 -4.55 32.46
N THR A 384 8.33 -5.50 33.08
CA THR A 384 9.73 -5.40 33.53
C THR A 384 10.58 -6.49 32.88
N LEU A 385 11.86 -6.19 32.69
CA LEU A 385 12.86 -7.07 32.10
C LEU A 385 13.81 -7.60 33.17
N HIS A 386 14.02 -8.92 33.16
CA HIS A 386 14.91 -9.62 34.07
C HIS A 386 15.92 -10.46 33.28
N PRO A 387 17.23 -10.33 33.50
CA PRO A 387 18.23 -11.28 33.01
C PRO A 387 17.96 -12.67 33.58
N THR A 388 17.87 -13.67 32.72
CA THR A 388 17.60 -15.05 33.11
C THR A 388 18.65 -15.99 32.51
N LYS A 389 18.83 -17.15 33.15
CA LYS A 389 19.60 -18.24 32.56
C LYS A 389 18.64 -19.15 31.78
N PRO A 390 18.91 -19.44 30.49
CA PRO A 390 18.06 -20.29 29.70
C PRO A 390 18.04 -21.72 30.27
N TYR A 391 16.87 -22.36 30.29
CA TYR A 391 16.74 -23.75 30.71
C TYR A 391 17.12 -24.71 29.57
N ALA A 392 17.83 -25.79 29.88
CA ALA A 392 18.03 -26.86 28.92
C ALA A 392 16.67 -27.50 28.54
N PRO A 393 16.47 -27.97 27.30
CA PRO A 393 15.17 -28.45 26.82
C PRO A 393 14.50 -29.51 27.72
N ILE A 394 15.31 -30.40 28.30
CA ILE A 394 14.86 -31.46 29.20
C ILE A 394 14.40 -30.91 30.56
N GLU A 395 15.06 -29.88 31.06
CA GLU A 395 14.70 -29.21 32.33
C GLU A 395 13.46 -28.34 32.17
N ALA A 396 13.32 -27.65 31.03
CA ALA A 396 12.13 -26.87 30.72
C ALA A 396 10.86 -27.75 30.65
N GLN A 397 10.99 -28.95 30.06
CA GLN A 397 9.91 -29.93 29.99
C GLN A 397 9.56 -30.51 31.37
N LYS A 398 10.57 -30.83 32.20
CA LYS A 398 10.34 -31.30 33.59
C LYS A 398 9.70 -30.24 34.48
N LYS A 399 9.99 -28.96 34.27
CA LYS A 399 9.39 -27.83 34.99
C LYS A 399 8.04 -27.38 34.43
N GLY A 400 7.56 -27.99 33.35
CA GLY A 400 6.27 -27.64 32.73
C GLY A 400 6.24 -26.22 32.14
N ILE A 401 7.39 -25.68 31.73
CA ILE A 401 7.48 -24.31 31.21
C ILE A 401 6.80 -24.24 29.83
N GLN A 402 5.69 -23.50 29.76
CA GLN A 402 4.95 -23.28 28.53
C GLN A 402 5.44 -22.01 27.81
N LYS A 403 5.56 -22.08 26.49
CA LYS A 403 5.88 -20.90 25.66
C LYS A 403 4.62 -20.07 25.48
N HIS A 404 4.66 -18.84 25.97
CA HIS A 404 3.61 -17.86 25.77
C HIS A 404 4.04 -16.90 24.66
N GLN A 405 3.13 -16.63 23.71
CA GLN A 405 3.35 -15.65 22.65
C GLN A 405 2.56 -14.39 22.99
N ALA A 406 3.25 -13.26 23.10
CA ALA A 406 2.64 -11.95 23.21
C ALA A 406 2.83 -11.19 21.89
N VAL A 407 1.78 -10.51 21.43
CA VAL A 407 1.83 -9.62 20.27
C VAL A 407 1.81 -8.19 20.78
N PHE A 408 2.90 -7.46 20.56
CA PHE A 408 3.04 -6.07 20.97
C PHE A 408 2.96 -5.17 19.74
N SER A 409 1.97 -4.27 19.71
CA SER A 409 1.83 -3.26 18.65
C SER A 409 2.36 -1.91 19.13
N LEU A 410 3.25 -1.29 18.34
CA LEU A 410 3.74 0.06 18.58
C LEU A 410 3.58 0.89 17.31
N ASP A 411 2.77 1.94 17.37
CA ASP A 411 2.69 2.96 16.33
C ASP A 411 3.33 4.27 16.79
N PHE A 412 3.42 5.23 15.88
CA PHE A 412 4.10 6.51 16.11
C PHE A 412 3.42 7.32 17.23
N ASP A 413 2.09 7.30 17.30
CA ASP A 413 1.33 8.04 18.31
C ASP A 413 1.51 7.40 19.69
N THR A 414 1.47 6.07 19.79
CA THR A 414 1.77 5.34 21.03
C THR A 414 3.21 5.57 21.47
N TRP A 415 4.16 5.57 20.53
CA TRP A 415 5.57 5.90 20.80
C TRP A 415 5.71 7.32 21.37
N GLN A 416 5.04 8.30 20.76
CA GLN A 416 5.04 9.68 21.24
C GLN A 416 4.40 9.80 22.64
N ALA A 417 3.26 9.15 22.86
CA ALA A 417 2.57 9.14 24.16
C ALA A 417 3.41 8.49 25.26
N ILE A 418 4.17 7.44 24.93
CA ILE A 418 5.13 6.84 25.88
C ILE A 418 6.25 7.84 26.20
N ILE A 419 6.79 8.55 25.21
CA ILE A 419 7.83 9.57 25.46
C ILE A 419 7.30 10.69 26.36
N ASP A 420 6.11 11.20 26.06
CA ASP A 420 5.48 12.28 26.83
C ASP A 420 5.16 11.83 28.27
N LEU A 421 4.82 10.55 28.47
CA LEU A 421 4.54 9.98 29.78
C LEU A 421 5.80 9.87 30.67
N TYR A 422 6.92 9.47 30.07
CA TYR A 422 8.17 9.26 30.82
C TYR A 422 9.05 10.53 30.89
N ASP A 423 8.76 11.58 30.11
CA ASP A 423 9.47 12.87 30.07
C ASP A 423 11.01 12.72 29.97
N ARG A 424 11.47 11.82 29.08
CA ARG A 424 12.91 11.55 28.89
C ARG A 424 13.39 11.83 27.48
N LYS A 425 14.65 12.26 27.40
CA LYS A 425 15.35 12.55 26.13
C LYS A 425 16.09 11.36 25.53
N ASP A 426 16.38 10.33 26.33
CA ASP A 426 17.13 9.14 25.92
C ASP A 426 16.58 7.87 26.60
N CYS A 427 16.84 6.70 26.00
CA CYS A 427 16.58 5.37 26.57
C CYS A 427 17.86 4.67 27.01
N ILE A 428 17.74 3.57 27.75
CA ILE A 428 18.91 2.82 28.25
C ILE A 428 19.73 2.22 27.10
N ILE A 429 19.08 1.69 26.05
CA ILE A 429 19.78 1.29 24.83
C ILE A 429 20.28 2.55 24.09
N PRO A 430 21.59 2.74 23.88
CA PRO A 430 22.10 3.98 23.27
C PRO A 430 21.58 4.23 21.86
N HIS A 431 21.33 5.50 21.53
CA HIS A 431 20.95 5.91 20.18
C HIS A 431 22.09 5.68 19.18
N ARG A 432 21.78 4.99 18.09
CA ARG A 432 22.71 4.69 16.99
C ARG A 432 22.69 5.83 15.97
N GLN A 433 23.85 6.38 15.61
CA GLN A 433 23.93 7.40 14.54
C GLN A 433 23.71 6.75 13.17
N GLU A 434 22.89 7.36 12.33
CA GLU A 434 22.65 6.89 10.96
C GLU A 434 23.81 7.30 10.03
N GLU A 435 24.33 6.34 9.25
CA GLU A 435 25.27 6.67 8.17
C GLU A 435 24.54 7.51 7.11
N GLN A 436 24.89 8.78 7.00
CA GLN A 436 24.46 9.61 5.87
C GLN A 436 25.05 9.00 4.59
N GLN A 437 24.26 8.24 3.85
CA GLN A 437 24.58 8.00 2.43
C GLN A 437 24.77 9.38 1.81
N THR A 438 25.97 9.66 1.30
CA THR A 438 26.33 10.96 0.75
C THR A 438 25.47 11.25 -0.48
N ARG A 439 24.28 11.83 -0.26
CA ARG A 439 23.34 12.28 -1.27
C ARG A 439 23.84 13.58 -1.87
N ARG A 440 24.88 13.53 -2.73
CA ARG A 440 25.16 14.66 -3.62
C ARG A 440 24.08 14.69 -4.70
N GLY A 441 23.10 15.56 -4.51
CA GLY A 441 21.92 15.72 -5.36
C GLY A 441 20.72 16.36 -4.64
N CYS A 442 20.75 16.44 -3.31
CA CYS A 442 19.83 17.27 -2.54
C CYS A 442 20.60 18.38 -1.80
N ASP A 443 21.44 19.13 -2.51
CA ASP A 443 21.74 20.49 -2.06
C ASP A 443 20.55 21.36 -2.47
N PHE A 444 19.51 21.37 -1.63
CA PHE A 444 18.69 22.57 -1.44
C PHE A 444 19.44 23.52 -0.50
N THR A 445 20.70 23.79 -0.83
CA THR A 445 21.58 24.76 -0.16
C THR A 445 22.06 25.78 -1.19
N SER A 446 21.12 26.34 -1.96
CA SER A 446 21.25 27.71 -2.42
C SER A 446 19.96 28.47 -2.10
N GLU A 447 20.09 29.32 -1.08
CA GLU A 447 19.15 30.37 -0.66
C GLU A 447 17.89 29.96 0.13
N VAL A 448 18.09 29.45 1.35
CA VAL A 448 17.22 29.83 2.48
C VAL A 448 18.11 30.13 3.70
N PRO A 449 18.34 31.40 4.08
CA PRO A 449 19.08 31.72 5.30
C PRO A 449 18.26 31.36 6.55
N HIS A 450 18.84 30.51 7.39
CA HIS A 450 18.70 30.43 8.85
C HIS A 450 17.31 30.23 9.49
N PHE A 451 17.06 28.98 9.92
CA PHE A 451 16.03 28.58 10.88
C PHE A 451 16.47 28.78 12.36
N GLU A 452 17.36 29.74 12.64
CA GLU A 452 17.86 30.02 13.99
C GLU A 452 17.36 31.36 14.58
N LEU A 453 16.26 31.91 14.03
CA LEU A 453 15.69 33.20 14.49
C LEU A 453 14.18 33.17 14.81
N PHE A 454 13.56 31.99 14.95
CA PHE A 454 12.12 31.92 15.27
C PHE A 454 11.81 32.00 16.78
N PHE A 455 12.79 31.82 17.66
CA PHE A 455 12.63 32.01 19.11
C PHE A 455 13.05 33.41 19.65
N LYS A 456 13.45 34.35 18.79
CA LYS A 456 13.88 35.70 19.22
C LYS A 456 13.11 36.88 18.62
N THR A 457 12.12 36.65 17.76
CA THR A 457 11.41 37.71 17.02
C THR A 457 9.91 37.74 17.32
N LEU A 458 9.55 37.64 18.61
CA LEU A 458 8.22 38.03 19.14
C LEU A 458 8.37 39.11 20.24
N LYS A 459 9.24 40.09 19.99
CA LYS A 459 9.18 41.39 20.66
C LYS A 459 9.13 42.46 19.57
N HIS A 460 7.97 43.14 19.50
CA HIS A 460 7.65 44.34 18.71
C HIS A 460 7.02 44.15 17.32
N VAL A 461 5.69 44.14 17.31
CA VAL A 461 4.84 44.82 16.29
C VAL A 461 3.74 45.58 17.07
N PRO A 462 3.30 46.76 16.60
CA PRO A 462 2.95 47.91 17.44
C PRO A 462 1.48 48.00 17.88
N LYS A 463 1.28 48.89 18.86
CA LYS A 463 0.01 49.36 19.43
C LYS A 463 -1.01 49.73 18.35
N SER A 464 -2.17 49.07 18.38
CA SER A 464 -3.46 49.70 18.07
C SER A 464 -4.50 49.25 19.12
N LYS A 465 -5.01 50.24 19.86
CA LYS A 465 -6.12 50.22 20.83
C LYS A 465 -7.34 50.89 20.15
N PRO A 466 -8.53 50.96 20.77
CA PRO A 466 -9.22 50.03 21.67
C PRO A 466 -10.73 49.88 21.32
N TYR A 467 -11.44 48.99 22.02
CA TYR A 467 -12.86 49.05 22.46
C TYR A 467 -13.33 47.58 22.68
N LEU A 468 -14.04 47.16 23.72
CA LEU A 468 -14.71 47.81 24.83
C LEU A 468 -14.78 46.78 25.98
N SER A 469 -14.53 47.25 27.18
CA SER A 469 -14.49 46.55 28.47
C SER A 469 -15.85 46.00 28.92
N LEU A 470 -15.86 44.77 29.42
CA LEU A 470 -16.85 44.28 30.39
C LEU A 470 -16.09 43.83 31.65
N GLU A 471 -16.54 44.38 32.76
CA GLU A 471 -15.90 44.41 34.07
C GLU A 471 -15.86 43.02 34.73
N ALA A 472 -14.74 42.72 35.39
CA ALA A 472 -14.65 41.65 36.38
C ALA A 472 -14.96 42.25 37.76
N PRO A 473 -15.79 41.61 38.60
CA PRO A 473 -15.91 42.01 39.99
C PRO A 473 -14.72 41.50 40.81
N ASP A 474 -14.27 42.39 41.69
CA ASP A 474 -13.26 42.21 42.71
C ASP A 474 -13.65 41.18 43.79
N GLU A 475 -12.64 40.77 44.56
CA GLU A 475 -12.66 40.02 45.83
C GLU A 475 -12.57 38.48 45.75
N VAL A 476 -11.33 37.99 45.86
CA VAL A 476 -11.03 36.67 46.44
C VAL A 476 -10.24 36.93 47.74
N PRO A 477 -10.76 36.56 48.93
CA PRO A 477 -10.02 36.74 50.17
C PRO A 477 -8.88 35.73 50.27
N ALA A 478 -7.74 36.19 50.78
CA ALA A 478 -6.60 35.37 51.14
C ALA A 478 -6.99 34.34 52.21
N ILE A 479 -6.71 33.05 51.95
CA ILE A 479 -6.84 31.99 52.95
C ILE A 479 -5.46 31.70 53.54
N ASP A 480 -5.44 31.81 54.86
CA ASP A 480 -4.39 31.63 55.85
C ASP A 480 -3.88 30.17 55.91
N TYR A 481 -2.57 29.99 55.72
CA TYR A 481 -1.85 28.73 55.94
C TYR A 481 -1.52 28.56 57.43
N SER A 482 -2.51 28.31 58.27
CA SER A 482 -2.24 27.89 59.65
C SER A 482 -3.42 27.20 60.33
N ARG A 483 -3.70 25.94 59.95
CA ARG A 483 -4.24 24.91 60.86
C ARG A 483 -4.23 23.54 60.19
N GLY A 484 -3.48 22.62 60.79
CA GLY A 484 -3.41 21.24 60.38
C GLY A 484 -4.72 20.50 60.63
N SER A 485 -5.18 19.79 59.60
CA SER A 485 -5.97 18.58 59.72
C SER A 485 -5.65 17.69 58.53
N SER A 486 -5.24 16.46 58.83
CA SER A 486 -4.85 15.38 57.93
C SER A 486 -5.68 15.29 56.63
N LEU A 487 -5.03 15.45 55.49
CA LEU A 487 -5.53 15.00 54.20
C LEU A 487 -4.42 14.17 53.53
N ASN A 488 -4.72 12.89 53.38
CA ASN A 488 -3.83 11.88 52.82
C ASN A 488 -3.60 12.12 51.33
N THR A 489 -2.34 12.00 50.89
CA THR A 489 -1.90 12.13 49.49
C THR A 489 -2.27 10.90 48.62
N THR A 490 -3.17 10.04 49.07
CA THR A 490 -3.55 8.77 48.40
C THR A 490 -4.75 8.88 47.44
N ASP A 491 -5.43 10.02 47.37
CA ASP A 491 -6.68 10.15 46.59
C ASP A 491 -6.52 10.56 45.11
N TYR A 492 -5.29 10.73 44.59
CA TYR A 492 -5.08 11.14 43.19
C TYR A 492 -4.26 10.19 42.32
N ILE A 493 -3.71 9.09 42.87
CA ILE A 493 -2.79 8.22 42.11
C ILE A 493 -3.32 6.78 41.93
N LEU A 494 -4.28 6.34 42.76
CA LEU A 494 -4.84 4.99 42.68
C LEU A 494 -5.95 4.73 41.62
N PRO A 495 -6.70 5.73 41.07
CA PRO A 495 -7.66 5.42 40.00
C PRO A 495 -7.02 5.35 38.59
N VAL A 496 -5.78 5.81 38.39
CA VAL A 496 -5.15 5.86 37.06
C VAL A 496 -4.55 4.50 36.64
N ILE A 497 -4.14 3.67 37.59
CA ILE A 497 -3.44 2.39 37.31
C ILE A 497 -4.44 1.23 37.21
N LYS A 498 -5.51 1.22 38.02
CA LYS A 498 -6.57 0.19 37.90
C LYS A 498 -7.44 0.32 36.63
N LEU A 499 -7.38 1.47 35.96
CA LEU A 499 -8.06 1.71 34.68
C LEU A 499 -7.22 1.30 33.46
N ARG A 500 -5.93 1.00 33.60
CA ARG A 500 -5.01 0.82 32.46
C ARG A 500 -4.68 -0.63 32.11
N ASN A 501 -4.92 -1.60 32.98
CA ASN A 501 -4.78 -3.01 32.61
C ASN A 501 -5.95 -3.61 31.81
N CYS A 502 -7.05 -2.88 31.68
CA CYS A 502 -8.07 -3.17 30.65
C CYS A 502 -7.68 -2.66 29.25
N ALA A 503 -6.63 -1.83 29.12
CA ALA A 503 -6.31 -1.14 27.86
C ALA A 503 -5.59 -2.02 26.81
N ILE A 504 -5.38 -3.31 27.07
CA ILE A 504 -4.93 -4.28 26.06
C ILE A 504 -6.07 -4.60 25.05
N MET A 505 -7.31 -4.22 25.37
CA MET A 505 -8.41 -4.06 24.40
C MET A 505 -8.36 -2.63 23.84
N ALA A 506 -7.41 -2.37 22.92
CA ALA A 506 -7.16 -1.08 22.30
C ALA A 506 -8.43 -0.25 22.06
N ASN A 507 -8.44 1.02 22.51
CA ASN A 507 -9.53 2.00 22.39
C ASN A 507 -10.29 1.93 21.06
N LEU A 508 -11.31 1.08 20.99
CA LEU A 508 -12.29 1.05 19.92
C LEU A 508 -13.19 2.30 19.97
N PHE A 509 -13.34 2.89 21.17
CA PHE A 509 -14.17 4.05 21.45
C PHE A 509 -13.34 5.17 22.10
N PRO A 510 -13.78 6.43 22.00
CA PRO A 510 -13.12 7.58 22.62
C PRO A 510 -13.03 7.45 24.14
N ASN A 511 -11.93 7.94 24.72
CA ASN A 511 -11.64 7.91 26.17
C ASN A 511 -12.74 8.56 27.03
N ILE A 512 -13.45 9.55 26.48
CA ILE A 512 -14.58 10.22 27.12
C ILE A 512 -15.74 10.29 26.12
N PRO A 513 -16.59 9.25 26.04
CA PRO A 513 -17.67 9.19 25.06
C PRO A 513 -18.62 10.39 25.12
N THR A 514 -18.82 10.96 26.31
CA THR A 514 -19.73 12.10 26.53
C THR A 514 -19.33 13.37 25.78
N GLN A 515 -18.04 13.57 25.49
CA GLN A 515 -17.55 14.79 24.83
C GLN A 515 -17.72 14.75 23.31
N VAL A 516 -17.83 13.55 22.72
CA VAL A 516 -17.79 13.35 21.27
C VAL A 516 -19.01 12.60 20.73
N MET A 517 -19.97 12.25 21.59
CA MET A 517 -21.22 11.60 21.19
C MET A 517 -22.19 12.60 20.58
N VAL A 518 -22.70 12.26 19.41
CA VAL A 518 -23.79 12.97 18.76
C VAL A 518 -25.08 12.21 18.98
N ILE A 519 -25.98 12.79 19.78
CA ILE A 519 -27.35 12.27 19.95
C ILE A 519 -28.29 13.09 19.09
N ARG A 520 -28.98 12.44 18.14
CA ARG A 520 -29.87 13.11 17.19
C ARG A 520 -31.22 12.42 17.08
N ASN A 521 -32.28 13.22 17.15
CA ASN A 521 -33.63 12.76 16.80
C ASN A 521 -33.76 12.72 15.27
N VAL A 522 -33.75 11.52 14.71
CA VAL A 522 -34.01 11.29 13.27
C VAL A 522 -35.49 11.45 12.98
N THR A 523 -36.32 10.95 13.88
CA THR A 523 -37.77 11.20 13.94
C THR A 523 -38.15 11.38 15.42
N PRO A 524 -39.39 11.78 15.75
CA PRO A 524 -39.83 11.84 17.15
C PRO A 524 -39.74 10.52 17.91
N ASP A 525 -39.70 9.38 17.20
CA ASP A 525 -39.63 8.03 17.77
C ASP A 525 -38.29 7.32 17.54
N VAL A 526 -37.35 7.92 16.78
CA VAL A 526 -36.09 7.27 16.40
C VAL A 526 -34.93 8.21 16.68
N VAL A 527 -34.02 7.77 17.55
CA VAL A 527 -32.88 8.55 18.01
C VAL A 527 -31.60 7.80 17.71
N THR A 528 -30.62 8.45 17.12
CA THR A 528 -29.28 7.88 16.89
C THR A 528 -28.30 8.40 17.92
N MET A 529 -27.39 7.53 18.34
CA MET A 529 -26.29 7.80 19.27
C MET A 529 -24.99 7.45 18.56
N SER A 530 -24.35 8.46 17.98
CA SER A 530 -23.22 8.33 17.06
C SER A 530 -21.91 8.69 17.78
N LEU A 531 -20.87 7.87 17.60
CA LEU A 531 -19.55 8.01 18.21
C LEU A 531 -18.44 7.82 17.16
N PRO A 532 -17.28 8.47 17.33
CA PRO A 532 -16.12 8.17 16.51
C PRO A 532 -15.63 6.76 16.85
N PHE A 533 -15.33 6.00 15.81
CA PHE A 533 -14.79 4.64 15.92
C PHE A 533 -13.88 4.37 14.73
N ALA A 534 -12.68 3.90 15.01
CA ALA A 534 -11.67 3.59 14.01
C ALA A 534 -11.24 2.12 14.13
N ARG A 535 -11.49 1.32 13.09
CA ARG A 535 -11.01 -0.07 13.05
C ARG A 535 -9.49 -0.04 12.84
N PHE A 536 -8.78 -0.84 13.64
CA PHE A 536 -7.31 -0.83 13.72
C PHE A 536 -6.71 0.56 14.06
N GLY A 537 -7.48 1.45 14.71
CA GLY A 537 -7.07 2.81 15.04
C GLY A 537 -6.87 3.75 13.86
N ARG A 538 -7.15 3.31 12.61
CA ARG A 538 -6.82 4.08 11.39
C ARG A 538 -7.94 4.18 10.38
N LEU A 539 -8.83 3.20 10.32
CA LEU A 539 -9.92 3.17 9.34
C LEU A 539 -11.21 3.68 9.99
N LYS A 540 -11.61 4.89 9.62
CA LYS A 540 -12.70 5.64 10.27
C LYS A 540 -14.08 5.18 9.81
N PHE A 541 -14.62 4.16 10.47
CA PHE A 541 -15.96 3.65 10.19
C PHE A 541 -17.08 4.41 10.93
N GLY A 542 -16.76 5.00 12.10
CA GLY A 542 -17.76 5.50 13.04
C GLY A 542 -18.50 4.35 13.73
N ALA A 543 -19.17 4.59 14.85
CA ALA A 543 -20.07 3.62 15.48
C ALA A 543 -21.40 4.30 15.82
N ARG A 544 -22.52 3.58 15.74
CA ARG A 544 -23.83 4.14 16.02
C ARG A 544 -24.74 3.12 16.68
N GLY A 545 -25.40 3.56 17.75
CA GLY A 545 -26.57 2.89 18.30
C GLY A 545 -27.84 3.61 17.91
N THR A 546 -28.95 2.87 17.84
CA THR A 546 -30.26 3.43 17.48
C THR A 546 -31.29 3.07 18.54
N LEU A 547 -31.97 4.07 19.08
CA LEU A 547 -33.13 3.92 19.95
C LEU A 547 -34.40 4.09 19.13
N VAL A 548 -35.38 3.23 19.39
CA VAL A 548 -36.71 3.33 18.79
C VAL A 548 -37.78 3.23 19.89
N ARG A 549 -38.69 4.19 19.93
CA ARG A 549 -39.89 4.15 20.78
C ARG A 549 -41.01 3.42 20.06
N LEU A 550 -41.53 2.37 20.68
CA LEU A 550 -42.69 1.62 20.25
C LEU A 550 -43.99 2.37 20.62
N ALA A 551 -45.09 2.06 19.94
CA ALA A 551 -46.44 2.57 20.18
C ALA A 551 -46.93 2.26 21.61
N SER A 552 -46.48 1.15 22.19
CA SER A 552 -46.72 0.78 23.58
C SER A 552 -46.07 1.74 24.60
N GLY A 553 -45.11 2.56 24.15
CA GLY A 553 -44.24 3.38 25.00
C GLY A 553 -42.96 2.67 25.45
N SER A 554 -42.77 1.40 25.09
CA SER A 554 -41.49 0.68 25.30
C SER A 554 -40.40 1.24 24.36
N VAL A 555 -39.15 1.07 24.74
CA VAL A 555 -37.98 1.47 23.93
C VAL A 555 -37.14 0.25 23.57
N ALA A 556 -36.72 0.16 22.31
CA ALA A 556 -35.76 -0.80 21.82
C ALA A 556 -34.44 -0.10 21.47
N VAL A 557 -33.30 -0.71 21.82
CA VAL A 557 -31.97 -0.27 21.37
C VAL A 557 -31.37 -1.29 20.42
N PHE A 558 -30.80 -0.81 19.31
CA PHE A 558 -30.07 -1.60 18.32
C PHE A 558 -28.61 -1.14 18.32
N SER A 559 -27.67 -2.09 18.36
CA SER A 559 -26.22 -1.80 18.44
C SER A 559 -25.89 -0.86 19.62
N PRO A 560 -26.11 -1.29 20.88
CA PRO A 560 -25.89 -0.43 22.04
C PRO A 560 -24.46 0.14 22.06
N VAL A 561 -24.33 1.42 22.36
CA VAL A 561 -23.05 2.15 22.52
C VAL A 561 -22.68 2.31 24.00
N SER A 562 -21.56 2.97 24.30
CA SER A 562 -21.19 3.29 25.69
C SER A 562 -22.35 3.96 26.44
N PHE A 563 -22.71 3.43 27.61
CA PHE A 563 -23.88 3.90 28.36
C PHE A 563 -23.51 5.11 29.23
N THR A 564 -23.80 6.31 28.74
CA THR A 564 -23.48 7.58 29.41
C THR A 564 -24.71 8.26 30.03
N PRO A 565 -24.54 9.28 30.88
CA PRO A 565 -25.67 10.08 31.39
C PRO A 565 -26.53 10.71 30.27
N GLU A 566 -25.93 11.11 29.15
CA GLU A 566 -26.62 11.66 27.98
C GLU A 566 -27.45 10.59 27.27
N VAL A 567 -26.91 9.37 27.15
CA VAL A 567 -27.66 8.20 26.64
C VAL A 567 -28.84 7.89 27.53
N ARG A 568 -28.68 7.93 28.87
CA ARG A 568 -29.80 7.75 29.80
C ARG A 568 -30.88 8.80 29.56
N LYS A 569 -30.51 10.08 29.46
CA LYS A 569 -31.46 11.16 29.14
C LYS A 569 -32.18 10.93 27.80
N ALA A 570 -31.49 10.39 26.80
CA ALA A 570 -32.11 10.06 25.52
C ALA A 570 -33.17 8.94 25.68
N VAL A 571 -32.87 7.89 26.44
CA VAL A 571 -33.85 6.83 26.76
C VAL A 571 -35.03 7.40 27.56
N ASP A 572 -34.77 8.25 28.56
CA ASP A 572 -35.81 8.91 29.37
C ASP A 572 -36.72 9.80 28.50
N SER A 573 -36.15 10.52 27.54
CA SER A 573 -36.91 11.36 26.60
C SER A 573 -37.87 10.56 25.69
N LEU A 574 -37.59 9.27 25.51
CA LEU A 574 -38.45 8.32 24.79
C LEU A 574 -39.42 7.58 25.72
N GLY A 575 -39.46 7.90 27.02
CA GLY A 575 -40.36 7.31 28.00
C GLY A 575 -39.70 6.38 29.02
N GLY A 576 -38.38 6.18 28.95
CA GLY A 576 -37.58 5.49 29.99
C GLY A 576 -37.74 3.97 30.07
N LYS A 577 -38.74 3.39 29.39
CA LYS A 577 -39.07 1.95 29.46
C LYS A 577 -38.29 1.12 28.44
N LEU A 578 -36.97 1.00 28.62
CA LEU A 578 -36.17 0.14 27.76
C LEU A 578 -36.54 -1.34 27.97
N LYS A 579 -37.05 -1.98 26.91
CA LYS A 579 -37.52 -3.38 26.95
C LYS A 579 -36.71 -4.31 26.06
N TYR A 580 -36.12 -3.83 24.97
CA TYR A 580 -35.39 -4.68 24.02
C TYR A 580 -33.98 -4.16 23.78
N ILE A 581 -32.99 -5.06 23.84
CA ILE A 581 -31.58 -4.79 23.52
C ILE A 581 -31.17 -5.74 22.39
N ALA A 582 -30.99 -5.22 21.19
CA ALA A 582 -30.62 -6.00 20.01
C ALA A 582 -29.13 -5.86 19.68
N ALA A 583 -28.45 -7.01 19.64
CA ALA A 583 -27.15 -7.19 19.04
C ALA A 583 -27.35 -7.56 17.57
N PRO A 584 -27.09 -6.65 16.61
CA PRO A 584 -27.43 -6.91 15.22
C PRO A 584 -26.52 -7.96 14.59
N ASP A 585 -25.32 -8.22 15.09
CA ASP A 585 -24.43 -9.24 14.53
C ASP A 585 -23.38 -9.73 15.55
N MET A 586 -22.40 -10.50 15.08
CA MET A 586 -21.29 -11.02 15.86
C MET A 586 -20.26 -9.96 16.34
N GLU A 587 -20.34 -8.70 15.89
CA GLU A 587 -19.36 -7.63 16.18
C GLU A 587 -19.96 -6.48 17.01
N HIS A 588 -21.26 -6.21 16.87
CA HIS A 588 -21.98 -5.09 17.48
C HIS A 588 -22.62 -5.44 18.84
N HIS A 589 -21.85 -6.07 19.72
CA HIS A 589 -22.34 -6.61 21.00
C HIS A 589 -21.63 -6.07 22.25
N LEU A 590 -20.61 -5.23 22.08
CA LEU A 590 -19.67 -4.88 23.16
C LEU A 590 -20.36 -4.29 24.39
N HIS A 591 -21.39 -3.45 24.20
CA HIS A 591 -22.06 -2.76 25.30
C HIS A 591 -23.33 -3.44 25.82
N ILE A 592 -23.68 -4.65 25.37
CA ILE A 592 -24.90 -5.34 25.87
C ILE A 592 -24.84 -5.52 27.39
N THR A 593 -23.68 -5.91 27.95
CA THR A 593 -23.53 -6.13 29.39
C THR A 593 -23.83 -4.86 30.19
N SER A 594 -23.30 -3.71 29.77
CA SER A 594 -23.50 -2.45 30.49
C SER A 594 -24.96 -2.01 30.41
N TRP A 595 -25.61 -2.14 29.25
CA TRP A 595 -27.03 -1.82 29.11
C TRP A 595 -27.93 -2.77 29.92
N LYS A 596 -27.64 -4.07 29.93
CA LYS A 596 -28.41 -5.06 30.71
C LYS A 596 -28.25 -4.87 32.22
N LYS A 597 -27.10 -4.38 32.70
CA LYS A 597 -26.91 -4.00 34.11
C LYS A 597 -27.83 -2.83 34.52
N GLU A 598 -28.01 -1.87 33.63
CA GLU A 598 -28.84 -0.68 33.86
C GLU A 598 -30.34 -0.94 33.68
N TYR A 599 -30.69 -1.87 32.78
CA TYR A 599 -32.05 -2.34 32.55
C TYR A 599 -32.14 -3.86 32.69
N PRO A 600 -32.18 -4.39 33.93
CA PRO A 600 -32.15 -5.83 34.20
C PRO A 600 -33.32 -6.60 33.57
N ASP A 601 -34.45 -5.95 33.34
CA ASP A 601 -35.65 -6.58 32.75
C ASP A 601 -35.64 -6.58 31.21
N ALA A 602 -34.70 -5.88 30.57
CA ALA A 602 -34.69 -5.76 29.12
C ALA A 602 -34.29 -7.07 28.41
N GLU A 603 -35.09 -7.52 27.46
CA GLU A 603 -34.87 -8.75 26.71
C GLU A 603 -33.77 -8.57 25.65
N VAL A 604 -32.78 -9.45 25.68
CA VAL A 604 -31.64 -9.40 24.74
C VAL A 604 -31.94 -10.25 23.49
N ILE A 605 -31.74 -9.65 22.32
CA ILE A 605 -31.94 -10.26 21.00
C ILE A 605 -30.57 -10.38 20.31
N GLY A 606 -30.30 -11.50 19.65
CA GLY A 606 -29.09 -11.64 18.82
C GLY A 606 -29.04 -12.92 17.97
N PRO A 607 -27.99 -13.08 17.15
CA PRO A 607 -27.82 -14.24 16.29
C PRO A 607 -27.24 -15.45 17.03
N GLU A 608 -27.43 -16.64 16.45
CA GLU A 608 -26.83 -17.88 16.94
C GLU A 608 -25.28 -17.81 16.95
N GLY A 609 -24.65 -18.36 17.99
CA GLY A 609 -23.19 -18.33 18.17
C GLY A 609 -22.69 -17.12 18.96
N LEU A 610 -23.46 -16.03 19.06
CA LEU A 610 -23.03 -14.85 19.80
C LEU A 610 -23.02 -15.09 21.31
N TRP A 611 -24.01 -15.80 21.84
CA TRP A 611 -24.05 -16.19 23.26
C TRP A 611 -22.79 -16.98 23.65
N GLU A 612 -22.43 -17.97 22.85
CA GLU A 612 -21.26 -18.82 23.03
C GLU A 612 -19.95 -18.02 22.93
N LYS A 613 -19.83 -17.12 21.94
CA LYS A 613 -18.71 -16.18 21.81
C LYS A 613 -18.56 -15.30 23.05
N ARG A 614 -19.67 -14.89 23.67
CA ARG A 614 -19.62 -14.08 24.89
C ARG A 614 -19.25 -14.88 26.13
N GLN A 615 -19.59 -16.17 26.19
CA GLN A 615 -19.22 -17.02 27.35
C GLN A 615 -17.72 -17.29 27.44
N SER A 616 -16.98 -17.20 26.32
CA SER A 616 -15.53 -17.37 26.32
C SER A 616 -14.76 -16.12 26.78
N ASN A 617 -15.43 -14.96 26.89
CA ASN A 617 -14.83 -13.72 27.39
C ASN A 617 -15.36 -13.41 28.82
N PRO A 618 -14.51 -13.42 29.86
CA PRO A 618 -14.90 -13.11 31.23
C PRO A 618 -15.63 -11.77 31.40
N GLU A 619 -15.35 -10.77 30.58
CA GLU A 619 -15.97 -9.43 30.62
C GLU A 619 -17.46 -9.47 30.21
N PHE A 620 -17.82 -10.37 29.29
CA PHE A 620 -19.13 -10.44 28.66
C PHE A 620 -19.99 -11.61 29.11
N LYS A 621 -19.45 -12.43 30.02
CA LYS A 621 -20.07 -13.64 30.54
C LYS A 621 -21.40 -13.34 31.24
N ASP A 622 -22.27 -14.35 31.29
CA ASP A 622 -23.50 -14.36 32.10
C ASP A 622 -24.54 -13.27 31.75
N THR A 623 -24.57 -12.78 30.49
CA THR A 623 -25.59 -11.86 29.98
C THR A 623 -26.62 -12.60 29.10
N PRO A 624 -27.73 -13.13 29.64
CA PRO A 624 -28.58 -14.09 28.94
C PRO A 624 -29.34 -13.50 27.74
N PHE A 625 -29.35 -14.26 26.64
CA PHE A 625 -30.07 -13.93 25.42
C PHE A 625 -31.47 -14.54 25.49
N HIS A 626 -32.49 -13.71 25.31
CA HIS A 626 -33.90 -14.11 25.39
C HIS A 626 -34.38 -14.60 24.01
N HIS A 627 -33.90 -13.95 22.95
CA HIS A 627 -34.29 -14.21 21.58
C HIS A 627 -33.05 -14.47 20.72
N VAL A 628 -32.82 -15.73 20.36
CA VAL A 628 -31.67 -16.14 19.53
C VAL A 628 -32.14 -16.57 18.15
N PHE A 629 -31.77 -15.84 17.12
CA PHE A 629 -32.11 -16.15 15.72
C PHE A 629 -31.20 -17.24 15.17
N THR A 630 -31.80 -18.34 14.69
CA THR A 630 -31.06 -19.51 14.16
C THR A 630 -31.40 -19.78 12.70
N LYS A 631 -30.49 -20.45 11.99
CA LYS A 631 -30.67 -20.76 10.56
C LYS A 631 -31.91 -21.63 10.32
N GLU A 632 -32.19 -22.59 11.20
CA GLU A 632 -33.31 -23.52 11.09
C GLU A 632 -34.66 -22.79 11.20
N LYS A 633 -34.68 -21.71 11.99
CA LYS A 633 -35.86 -20.87 12.21
C LYS A 633 -35.98 -19.74 11.19
N ASN A 634 -34.96 -19.49 10.36
CA ASN A 634 -34.96 -18.38 9.41
C ASN A 634 -36.09 -18.44 8.36
N ASN A 635 -36.62 -19.65 8.09
CA ASN A 635 -37.76 -19.85 7.18
C ASN A 635 -39.14 -19.74 7.87
N ALA A 636 -39.19 -19.64 9.19
CA ALA A 636 -40.41 -19.45 9.97
C ALA A 636 -40.23 -18.17 10.78
N GLN A 637 -40.64 -17.02 10.23
CA GLN A 637 -40.59 -15.67 10.83
C GLN A 637 -40.47 -15.74 12.36
N GLN A 638 -39.23 -15.72 12.85
CA GLN A 638 -38.97 -15.98 14.25
C GLN A 638 -39.52 -14.79 15.04
N LYS A 639 -40.56 -15.07 15.82
CA LYS A 639 -41.27 -14.07 16.61
C LYS A 639 -40.50 -13.76 17.88
N ILE A 640 -40.40 -12.47 18.21
CA ILE A 640 -39.80 -12.00 19.46
C ILE A 640 -40.93 -11.89 20.49
N THR A 641 -41.82 -10.94 20.28
CA THR A 641 -43.05 -10.74 21.08
C THR A 641 -44.09 -10.09 20.18
N GLU A 642 -45.38 -10.26 20.49
CA GLU A 642 -46.45 -9.63 19.71
C GLU A 642 -46.28 -8.10 19.62
N GLU A 643 -45.87 -7.47 20.72
CA GLU A 643 -45.55 -6.04 20.78
C GLU A 643 -44.43 -5.66 19.78
N PHE A 644 -43.29 -6.34 19.82
CA PHE A 644 -42.16 -6.05 18.94
C PHE A 644 -42.49 -6.35 17.47
N ASP A 645 -43.08 -7.51 17.18
CA ASP A 645 -43.36 -7.98 15.82
C ASP A 645 -44.47 -7.16 15.13
N SER A 646 -45.34 -6.50 15.91
CA SER A 646 -46.33 -5.56 15.38
C SER A 646 -45.68 -4.33 14.74
N GLU A 647 -44.49 -3.93 15.20
CA GLU A 647 -43.81 -2.72 14.76
C GLU A 647 -42.57 -2.96 13.91
N PHE A 648 -41.97 -4.15 14.00
CA PHE A 648 -40.77 -4.51 13.26
C PHE A 648 -40.97 -5.68 12.30
N GLU A 649 -40.35 -5.60 11.13
CA GLU A 649 -39.95 -6.80 10.39
C GLU A 649 -38.49 -7.10 10.74
N ALA A 650 -38.13 -8.37 10.86
CA ALA A 650 -36.77 -8.81 11.14
C ALA A 650 -36.34 -9.87 10.12
N GLU A 651 -35.11 -9.76 9.63
CA GLU A 651 -34.49 -10.72 8.72
C GLU A 651 -33.15 -11.17 9.30
N TYR A 652 -32.96 -12.49 9.41
CA TYR A 652 -31.69 -13.07 9.81
C TYR A 652 -30.88 -13.47 8.59
N VAL A 653 -29.92 -12.63 8.23
CA VAL A 653 -29.00 -12.80 7.11
C VAL A 653 -27.88 -13.77 7.52
N HIS A 654 -28.21 -15.04 7.75
CA HIS A 654 -27.21 -16.05 8.18
C HIS A 654 -26.14 -16.34 7.13
N GLY A 655 -26.35 -15.94 5.87
CA GLY A 655 -25.32 -16.00 4.82
C GLY A 655 -24.27 -14.90 4.93
N HIS A 656 -24.49 -13.90 5.78
CA HIS A 656 -23.53 -12.84 6.08
C HIS A 656 -22.36 -13.35 6.91
N GLY A 657 -21.15 -12.85 6.64
CA GLY A 657 -19.92 -13.16 7.38
C GLY A 657 -20.07 -13.09 8.91
N SER A 658 -20.75 -12.04 9.38
CA SER A 658 -20.98 -11.76 10.80
C SER A 658 -22.36 -12.21 11.31
N LYS A 659 -23.15 -12.96 10.52
CA LYS A 659 -24.50 -13.42 10.89
C LYS A 659 -25.43 -12.30 11.36
N GLU A 660 -25.87 -11.47 10.41
CA GLU A 660 -26.51 -10.20 10.71
C GLU A 660 -28.05 -10.27 10.82
N LEU A 661 -28.60 -9.44 11.71
CA LEU A 661 -30.00 -9.18 11.92
C LEU A 661 -30.34 -7.78 11.43
N VAL A 662 -31.25 -7.71 10.48
CA VAL A 662 -31.71 -6.48 9.85
C VAL A 662 -33.14 -6.23 10.29
N PHE A 663 -33.44 -5.00 10.73
CA PHE A 663 -34.75 -4.64 11.25
C PHE A 663 -35.38 -3.52 10.42
N LEU A 664 -36.65 -3.65 10.06
CA LEU A 664 -37.45 -2.54 9.55
C LEU A 664 -38.42 -2.06 10.64
N HIS A 665 -38.24 -0.83 11.11
CA HIS A 665 -39.29 -0.15 11.87
C HIS A 665 -40.40 0.32 10.92
N LYS A 666 -41.54 -0.39 10.91
CA LYS A 666 -42.64 -0.21 9.93
C LYS A 666 -43.21 1.21 9.95
N ARG A 667 -43.49 1.76 11.14
CA ARG A 667 -44.11 3.09 11.29
C ARG A 667 -43.26 4.20 10.69
N SER A 668 -41.95 4.20 10.96
CA SER A 668 -41.03 5.23 10.46
C SER A 668 -40.45 4.95 9.07
N ARG A 669 -40.72 3.77 8.50
CA ARG A 669 -40.12 3.25 7.25
C ARG A 669 -38.59 3.32 7.28
N THR A 670 -38.01 2.90 8.40
CA THR A 670 -36.56 2.95 8.65
C THR A 670 -35.99 1.55 8.73
N LEU A 671 -35.07 1.23 7.82
CA LEU A 671 -34.22 0.06 7.88
C LEU A 671 -33.06 0.33 8.83
N ILE A 672 -32.86 -0.52 9.81
CA ILE A 672 -31.77 -0.47 10.80
C ILE A 672 -30.91 -1.70 10.57
N GLU A 673 -29.64 -1.48 10.27
CA GLU A 673 -28.66 -2.53 9.96
C GLU A 673 -27.27 -2.15 10.47
N ALA A 674 -26.37 -3.14 10.47
CA ALA A 674 -25.04 -3.00 11.02
C ALA A 674 -23.96 -2.99 9.94
N ASP A 675 -23.61 -4.18 9.44
CA ASP A 675 -22.53 -4.43 8.49
C ASP A 675 -23.07 -4.85 7.10
N LEU A 676 -24.39 -4.77 6.88
CA LEU A 676 -25.02 -5.18 5.62
C LEU A 676 -24.70 -4.17 4.52
N LEU A 677 -24.81 -2.89 4.85
CA LEU A 677 -24.55 -1.76 3.97
C LEU A 677 -23.80 -0.67 4.74
N PHE A 678 -22.80 -0.10 4.10
CA PHE A 678 -22.02 1.02 4.67
C PHE A 678 -22.35 2.30 3.91
N ASN A 679 -22.37 3.44 4.60
CA ASN A 679 -22.56 4.73 3.93
C ASN A 679 -21.47 5.73 4.34
N LEU A 680 -20.21 5.33 4.11
CA LEU A 680 -19.07 6.17 4.43
C LEU A 680 -19.01 7.42 3.51
N PRO A 681 -18.41 8.53 3.99
CA PRO A 681 -17.68 8.69 5.24
C PRO A 681 -18.60 8.93 6.44
N ALA A 682 -18.10 8.64 7.63
CA ALA A 682 -18.83 8.71 8.89
C ALA A 682 -18.90 10.15 9.47
N ARG A 683 -19.44 11.11 8.71
CA ARG A 683 -19.35 12.54 9.05
C ARG A 683 -20.04 12.86 10.36
N GLU A 684 -21.27 12.37 10.55
CA GLU A 684 -22.00 12.61 11.80
C GLU A 684 -21.23 12.07 13.01
N GLN A 685 -20.69 10.87 12.87
CA GLN A 685 -19.98 10.13 13.93
C GLN A 685 -18.66 10.79 14.35
N TYR A 686 -18.04 11.57 13.46
CA TYR A 686 -16.81 12.32 13.75
C TYR A 686 -17.03 13.84 13.93
N SER A 687 -18.27 14.32 13.85
CA SER A 687 -18.55 15.78 13.79
C SER A 687 -18.18 16.58 15.04
N LEU A 688 -18.08 15.92 16.21
CA LEU A 688 -17.61 16.53 17.46
C LEU A 688 -16.13 16.25 17.76
N THR A 689 -15.39 15.70 16.80
CA THR A 689 -13.95 15.48 16.90
C THR A 689 -13.19 16.54 16.11
N ASN A 690 -11.90 16.72 16.43
CA ASN A 690 -10.99 17.55 15.62
C ASN A 690 -10.52 16.84 14.34
N GLU A 691 -11.09 15.67 14.03
CA GLU A 691 -10.66 14.81 12.95
C GLU A 691 -11.72 14.70 11.84
N ALA A 692 -11.32 14.93 10.59
CA ALA A 692 -12.24 14.73 9.47
C ALA A 692 -12.54 13.23 9.25
N ALA A 693 -13.81 12.89 9.00
CA ALA A 693 -14.26 11.50 8.80
C ALA A 693 -13.65 10.81 7.57
N ASP A 694 -13.15 11.57 6.60
CA ASP A 694 -12.51 11.12 5.37
C ASP A 694 -10.97 11.33 5.39
N SER A 695 -10.42 11.70 6.54
CA SER A 695 -8.97 11.83 6.71
C SER A 695 -8.29 10.48 6.95
N GLY A 696 -7.00 10.42 6.61
CA GLY A 696 -6.19 9.20 6.67
C GLY A 696 -6.13 8.48 5.32
N ILE A 697 -4.91 8.07 4.92
CA ILE A 697 -4.66 7.42 3.63
C ILE A 697 -5.45 6.11 3.51
N LEU A 698 -5.51 5.33 4.59
CA LEU A 698 -6.25 4.06 4.62
C LEU A 698 -7.76 4.29 4.49
N THR A 699 -8.31 5.28 5.20
CA THR A 699 -9.72 5.68 5.07
C THR A 699 -10.04 6.09 3.64
N LYS A 700 -9.22 6.92 3.00
CA LYS A 700 -9.43 7.35 1.60
C LYS A 700 -9.35 6.20 0.59
N ALA A 701 -8.49 5.22 0.83
CA ALA A 701 -8.34 4.06 -0.05
C ALA A 701 -9.53 3.08 0.07
N VAL A 702 -10.08 2.91 1.27
CA VAL A 702 -11.19 1.96 1.52
C VAL A 702 -12.56 2.62 1.31
N HIS A 703 -12.66 3.94 1.44
CA HIS A 703 -13.91 4.71 1.30
C HIS A 703 -14.76 4.32 0.07
N PRO A 704 -14.21 4.16 -1.16
CA PRO A 704 -15.02 3.74 -2.31
C PRO A 704 -15.68 2.36 -2.15
N PHE A 705 -15.08 1.44 -1.40
CA PHE A 705 -15.61 0.09 -1.15
C PHE A 705 -16.79 0.08 -0.18
N LEU A 706 -16.97 1.14 0.58
CA LEU A 706 -17.95 1.24 1.67
C LEU A 706 -18.84 2.49 1.53
N SER A 707 -18.84 3.10 0.35
CA SER A 707 -19.67 4.24 0.01
C SER A 707 -20.87 3.80 -0.82
N ALA A 708 -22.04 4.27 -0.43
CA ALA A 708 -23.30 4.03 -1.13
C ALA A 708 -23.62 5.11 -2.19
N THR A 709 -22.68 6.01 -2.49
CA THR A 709 -22.86 7.09 -3.46
C THR A 709 -22.64 6.64 -4.91
N GLY A 710 -23.39 7.22 -5.86
CA GLY A 710 -23.24 6.92 -7.28
C GLY A 710 -23.64 5.48 -7.62
N ASP A 711 -22.88 4.82 -8.50
CA ASP A 711 -23.16 3.43 -8.92
C ASP A 711 -22.80 2.37 -7.86
N ALA A 712 -22.13 2.78 -6.77
CA ALA A 712 -21.68 1.93 -5.66
C ALA A 712 -20.93 0.65 -6.10
N THR A 713 -20.25 0.68 -7.25
CA THR A 713 -19.64 -0.50 -7.89
C THR A 713 -18.68 -1.27 -6.99
N TRP A 714 -17.88 -0.56 -6.18
CA TRP A 714 -16.93 -1.19 -5.26
C TRP A 714 -17.62 -1.79 -4.04
N GLN A 715 -18.71 -1.19 -3.57
CA GLN A 715 -19.53 -1.76 -2.51
C GLN A 715 -20.31 -2.99 -2.97
N LYS A 716 -20.83 -2.99 -4.21
CA LYS A 716 -21.39 -4.21 -4.86
C LYS A 716 -20.38 -5.35 -4.85
N ARG A 717 -19.12 -5.08 -5.23
CA ARG A 717 -18.02 -6.06 -5.19
C ARG A 717 -17.73 -6.52 -3.77
N PHE A 718 -17.68 -5.60 -2.81
CA PHE A 718 -17.44 -5.93 -1.41
C PHE A 718 -18.55 -6.86 -0.86
N ALA A 719 -19.82 -6.53 -1.10
CA ALA A 719 -20.93 -7.39 -0.72
C ALA A 719 -20.85 -8.79 -1.38
N TRP A 720 -20.49 -8.84 -2.66
CA TRP A 720 -20.38 -10.08 -3.44
C TRP A 720 -19.24 -11.01 -3.03
N TYR A 721 -18.05 -10.45 -2.83
CA TYR A 721 -16.83 -11.23 -2.60
C TYR A 721 -16.50 -11.40 -1.11
N VAL A 722 -16.99 -10.52 -0.24
CA VAL A 722 -16.67 -10.53 1.19
C VAL A 722 -17.90 -10.87 2.02
N LEU A 723 -18.92 -10.00 2.01
CA LEU A 723 -20.06 -10.13 2.94
C LEU A 723 -20.84 -11.43 2.73
N SER A 724 -21.00 -11.86 1.48
CA SER A 724 -21.72 -13.08 1.07
C SER A 724 -20.83 -14.30 0.83
N ALA A 725 -19.54 -14.24 1.19
CA ALA A 725 -18.58 -15.32 0.89
C ALA A 725 -18.91 -16.65 1.58
N ASN A 726 -19.54 -16.61 2.76
CA ASN A 726 -19.91 -17.79 3.53
C ASN A 726 -21.02 -18.61 2.84
N ASP A 727 -22.16 -17.97 2.54
CA ASP A 727 -23.29 -18.61 1.86
C ASP A 727 -24.02 -17.58 0.99
N ARG A 728 -23.53 -17.44 -0.26
CA ARG A 728 -24.04 -16.46 -1.21
C ARG A 728 -25.51 -16.67 -1.58
N LYS A 729 -25.95 -17.94 -1.64
CA LYS A 729 -27.34 -18.27 -1.96
C LYS A 729 -28.26 -17.77 -0.84
N ALA A 730 -27.93 -18.08 0.41
CA ALA A 730 -28.71 -17.61 1.55
C ALA A 730 -28.69 -16.09 1.70
N PHE A 731 -27.52 -15.47 1.49
CA PHE A 731 -27.40 -14.01 1.50
C PHE A 731 -28.34 -13.37 0.47
N ARG A 732 -28.35 -13.90 -0.76
CA ARG A 732 -29.25 -13.47 -1.83
C ARG A 732 -30.73 -13.59 -1.45
N GLU A 733 -31.15 -14.74 -0.94
CA GLU A 733 -32.53 -14.97 -0.53
C GLU A 733 -32.99 -13.95 0.53
N SER A 734 -32.09 -13.59 1.44
CA SER A 734 -32.34 -12.55 2.45
C SER A 734 -32.47 -11.16 1.80
N MET A 735 -31.61 -10.82 0.83
CA MET A 735 -31.71 -9.55 0.11
C MET A 735 -33.03 -9.42 -0.65
N GLN A 736 -33.52 -10.51 -1.25
CA GLN A 736 -34.82 -10.56 -1.92
C GLN A 736 -35.99 -10.42 -0.94
N ARG A 737 -35.88 -10.91 0.29
CA ARG A 737 -36.90 -10.69 1.34
C ARG A 737 -36.91 -9.24 1.80
N ILE A 738 -35.75 -8.66 2.09
CA ILE A 738 -35.60 -7.24 2.46
C ILE A 738 -36.07 -6.32 1.32
N ASP A 739 -35.87 -6.68 0.05
CA ASP A 739 -36.38 -5.90 -1.08
C ASP A 739 -37.92 -5.84 -1.15
N LYS A 740 -38.65 -6.73 -0.47
CA LYS A 740 -40.12 -6.66 -0.40
C LYS A 740 -40.61 -5.69 0.67
N TRP A 741 -39.75 -5.26 1.57
CA TRP A 741 -40.11 -4.36 2.67
C TRP A 741 -40.24 -2.90 2.23
N GLU A 742 -41.18 -2.16 2.81
CA GLU A 742 -41.41 -0.75 2.48
C GLU A 742 -40.61 0.18 3.41
N PHE A 743 -39.42 0.60 2.97
CA PHE A 743 -38.55 1.54 3.71
C PHE A 743 -38.07 2.70 2.83
N ASN A 744 -37.86 3.87 3.44
CA ASN A 744 -37.33 5.06 2.77
C ASN A 744 -36.01 5.54 3.39
N ARG A 745 -35.74 5.16 4.64
CA ARG A 745 -34.53 5.55 5.38
C ARG A 745 -33.69 4.33 5.71
N ILE A 746 -32.37 4.48 5.70
CA ILE A 746 -31.42 3.47 6.19
C ILE A 746 -30.57 4.10 7.28
N ILE A 747 -30.50 3.45 8.43
CA ILE A 747 -29.58 3.79 9.53
C ILE A 747 -28.55 2.67 9.62
N PRO A 748 -27.36 2.84 9.02
CA PRO A 748 -26.24 1.93 9.21
C PRO A 748 -25.57 2.19 10.57
N CYS A 749 -24.93 1.16 11.14
CA CYS A 749 -24.01 1.33 12.28
C CYS A 749 -22.75 2.11 11.89
N HIS A 750 -22.36 2.04 10.62
CA HIS A 750 -21.15 2.65 10.06
C HIS A 750 -21.46 3.57 8.88
N GLY A 751 -21.22 4.88 9.05
CA GLY A 751 -21.46 5.89 8.03
C GLY A 751 -22.67 6.80 8.27
N ASP A 752 -22.89 7.72 7.34
CA ASP A 752 -23.97 8.72 7.43
C ASP A 752 -25.36 8.07 7.29
N VAL A 753 -26.37 8.60 8.00
CA VAL A 753 -27.76 8.15 7.84
C VAL A 753 -28.26 8.50 6.44
N VAL A 754 -28.89 7.55 5.76
CA VAL A 754 -29.60 7.80 4.50
C VAL A 754 -31.02 8.26 4.84
N GLU A 755 -31.24 9.57 4.89
CA GLU A 755 -32.52 10.15 5.35
C GLU A 755 -33.71 9.86 4.41
N SER A 756 -33.47 9.73 3.12
CA SER A 756 -34.49 9.45 2.11
C SER A 756 -33.91 8.73 0.90
N GLY A 757 -34.76 8.06 0.10
CA GLY A 757 -34.31 7.32 -1.08
C GLY A 757 -33.59 6.01 -0.74
N GLY A 758 -33.65 5.55 0.52
CA GLY A 758 -32.96 4.35 1.00
C GLY A 758 -33.27 3.11 0.18
N LYS A 759 -34.51 2.93 -0.28
CA LYS A 759 -34.86 1.81 -1.16
C LYS A 759 -34.06 1.77 -2.45
N GLY A 760 -33.85 2.93 -3.07
CA GLY A 760 -33.06 3.06 -4.29
C GLY A 760 -31.60 2.72 -4.02
N ILE A 761 -31.03 3.24 -2.94
CA ILE A 761 -29.64 2.95 -2.54
C ILE A 761 -29.44 1.46 -2.25
N PHE A 762 -30.37 0.84 -1.49
CA PHE A 762 -30.34 -0.60 -1.23
C PHE A 762 -30.34 -1.42 -2.52
N ARG A 763 -31.25 -1.10 -3.45
CA ARG A 763 -31.33 -1.78 -4.76
C ARG A 763 -30.09 -1.58 -5.60
N THR A 764 -29.48 -0.38 -5.54
CA THR A 764 -28.19 -0.13 -6.18
C THR A 764 -27.12 -1.04 -5.57
N VAL A 765 -26.88 -0.97 -4.25
CA VAL A 765 -25.80 -1.75 -3.62
C VAL A 765 -26.01 -3.27 -3.75
N MET A 766 -27.26 -3.73 -3.70
CA MET A 766 -27.62 -5.15 -3.76
C MET A 766 -28.02 -5.65 -5.15
N GLU A 767 -27.79 -4.85 -6.20
CA GLU A 767 -28.23 -5.14 -7.59
C GLU A 767 -27.86 -6.57 -8.04
N TRP A 768 -26.63 -7.01 -7.76
CA TRP A 768 -26.13 -8.32 -8.20
C TRP A 768 -26.84 -9.50 -7.54
N PHE A 769 -27.44 -9.30 -6.37
CA PHE A 769 -28.24 -10.31 -5.69
C PHE A 769 -29.71 -10.27 -6.14
N LEU A 770 -30.22 -9.10 -6.51
CA LEU A 770 -31.61 -8.92 -6.94
C LEU A 770 -31.83 -9.29 -8.42
N ASP A 771 -30.86 -9.02 -9.29
CA ASP A 771 -30.93 -9.29 -10.74
C ASP A 771 -30.21 -10.58 -11.18
N TYR A 772 -29.77 -11.40 -10.22
CA TYR A 772 -28.98 -12.61 -10.45
C TYR A 772 -29.59 -13.55 -11.51
N ASP A 773 -30.90 -13.80 -11.44
CA ASP A 773 -31.61 -14.70 -12.36
C ASP A 773 -31.77 -14.13 -13.78
N LYS A 774 -31.64 -12.80 -13.95
CA LYS A 774 -31.73 -12.13 -15.27
C LYS A 774 -30.39 -12.10 -16.01
N LYS A 775 -29.27 -12.15 -15.28
CA LYS A 775 -27.92 -12.00 -15.85
C LYS A 775 -27.14 -13.31 -15.96
N GLY A 776 -27.65 -14.42 -15.41
CA GLY A 776 -27.03 -15.75 -15.53
C GLY A 776 -25.60 -15.81 -14.99
N LEU A 777 -25.31 -15.03 -13.95
CA LEU A 777 -23.98 -14.89 -13.34
C LEU A 777 -23.70 -15.93 -12.24
#